data_AF-A0A174ZDR6-F1
#
_entry.id   AF-A0A174ZDR6-F1
#
_cell.length_a   1.000
_cell.length_b   1.000
_cell.length_c   1.000
_cell.angle_alpha   90.00
_cell.angle_beta   90.00
_cell.angle_gamma   90.00
#
_symmetry.space_group_name_H-M   'P 1'
#
loop_
_entity.id
_entity.type
_entity.pdbx_description
1 polymer ?
#
loop_
_entity_poly.entity_id
_entity_poly.type
_entity_poly.pdbx_seq_one_letter_code
_entity_poly.pdbx_strand_id
1 'polypeptide(L)'
;MDPAEKTKLLEQIEKWNDADEFSRCIEVIEAIPEQERDYLLTLNLSRAYSNLAVLGDHGALGENAEVDGDLLRHAIELLESVRSQGENDPYWNARMGYSCLMAYCSAATAYEYAKRWLTLAPKDPDAQKLVRDCEEYLEEEKSLEIDLKQREEIIRRETPDDDILGHVWLHIEQYFGIYSEMIHDDSYPEYPLDIAIIAPRLEHDYYTLVTVGLSQHQMYFSEERKKEKLERAELLINLPRDWKLTQEALKDEIWYWPIRMLLATAHFALGDPEVGLESRTTLMEGENGVPFAENTDLRGEILLWPGPFGQDSFACSLPDGEEINFYQVIPLYREELQYKLELGSDSLLDLCPDEIFEVINPQRLNLVTDREKIAYDLAEMDNAEIHLKKIQNLHLPVDELSAYNLMAFYLDWAMKRGHMSNPFLTRYRDIVEAVQNGKEHDLRTFIRNQLDGKLSTQLFNRRGSGFAQWYAQNNRSNPYVYRRDCRNIVLDELKDRIWKSIAEEEAAYLLLPYTEKSCRSVEHLLDERFQQYLETEFVDDPEERVARAADGKPVVIPDWDGPLFCYASDRVAQDGCKVQIMERLFPEREDMGWESGWAFYSGDEGDVYGESDEYYESHCGFYDIRDICRIDPDIIRFLNLPYGTMQMRSEDGAWYEVIRDDDSEEET
;
A
#
# COMPACT_ATOMS: atom_id res chain seq x y z
N MET A 1 -42.69 15.79 -18.45
CA MET A 1 -42.83 16.86 -19.48
C MET A 1 -43.50 16.32 -20.74
N ASP A 2 -44.42 17.06 -21.37
CA ASP A 2 -45.04 16.67 -22.66
C ASP A 2 -44.04 16.80 -23.83
N PRO A 3 -44.01 15.88 -24.82
CA PRO A 3 -43.07 15.95 -25.95
C PRO A 3 -42.97 17.30 -26.67
N ALA A 4 -44.05 18.05 -26.82
CA ALA A 4 -44.03 19.34 -27.52
C ALA A 4 -43.35 20.46 -26.71
N GLU A 5 -43.42 20.40 -25.38
CA GLU A 5 -42.71 21.32 -24.48
C GLU A 5 -41.21 21.02 -24.47
N LYS A 6 -40.87 19.73 -24.47
CA LYS A 6 -39.48 19.26 -24.53
C LYS A 6 -38.74 19.69 -25.80
N THR A 7 -39.39 19.55 -26.96
CA THR A 7 -38.78 19.98 -28.24
C THR A 7 -38.47 21.47 -28.22
N LYS A 8 -39.39 22.31 -27.71
CA LYS A 8 -39.16 23.75 -27.56
C LYS A 8 -38.03 24.07 -26.59
N LEU A 9 -37.90 23.29 -25.52
CA LEU A 9 -36.81 23.45 -24.55
C LEU A 9 -35.45 23.12 -25.18
N LEU A 10 -35.32 22.01 -25.90
CA LEU A 10 -34.09 21.65 -26.61
C LEU A 10 -33.69 22.69 -27.67
N GLU A 11 -34.66 23.20 -28.44
CA GLU A 11 -34.42 24.31 -29.38
C GLU A 11 -33.95 25.60 -28.68
N GLN A 12 -34.36 25.81 -27.44
CA GLN A 12 -33.96 26.98 -26.66
C GLN A 12 -32.57 26.80 -26.03
N ILE A 13 -32.24 25.60 -25.57
CA ILE A 13 -30.90 25.23 -25.07
C ILE A 13 -29.85 25.42 -26.17
N GLU A 14 -30.14 24.96 -27.39
CA GLU A 14 -29.22 25.16 -28.53
C GLU A 14 -28.95 26.65 -28.78
N LYS A 15 -29.99 27.50 -28.76
CA LYS A 15 -29.82 28.96 -28.93
C LYS A 15 -28.98 29.60 -27.82
N TRP A 16 -29.10 29.13 -26.59
CA TRP A 16 -28.29 29.62 -25.47
C TRP A 16 -26.85 29.17 -25.60
N ASN A 17 -26.63 27.92 -25.97
CA ASN A 17 -25.28 27.44 -26.21
C ASN A 17 -24.61 28.16 -27.39
N ASP A 18 -25.34 28.46 -28.47
CA ASP A 18 -24.81 29.25 -29.60
C ASP A 18 -24.48 30.71 -29.22
N ALA A 19 -25.04 31.20 -28.11
CA ALA A 19 -24.75 32.50 -27.52
C ALA A 19 -23.72 32.43 -26.36
N ASP A 20 -23.12 31.25 -26.16
CA ASP A 20 -22.22 30.94 -25.05
C ASP A 20 -22.85 31.20 -23.66
N GLU A 21 -24.17 31.02 -23.51
CA GLU A 21 -24.90 31.12 -22.24
C GLU A 21 -25.01 29.74 -21.56
N PHE A 22 -23.87 29.14 -21.20
CA PHE A 22 -23.78 27.78 -20.67
C PHE A 22 -24.37 27.63 -19.26
N SER A 23 -24.13 28.59 -18.35
CA SER A 23 -24.72 28.56 -16.99
C SER A 23 -26.25 28.54 -17.05
N ARG A 24 -26.82 29.21 -18.05
CA ARG A 24 -28.27 29.26 -18.28
C ARG A 24 -28.82 27.93 -18.78
N CYS A 25 -28.07 27.23 -19.64
CA CYS A 25 -28.40 25.86 -20.04
C CYS A 25 -28.40 24.94 -18.81
N ILE A 26 -27.39 25.05 -17.93
CA ILE A 26 -27.28 24.27 -16.70
C ILE A 26 -28.50 24.52 -15.79
N GLU A 27 -28.76 25.78 -15.42
CA GLU A 27 -29.85 26.14 -14.50
C GLU A 27 -31.21 25.57 -14.95
N VAL A 28 -31.53 25.70 -16.23
CA VAL A 28 -32.83 25.29 -16.77
C VAL A 28 -32.96 23.76 -16.87
N ILE A 29 -31.88 23.06 -17.21
CA ILE A 29 -31.93 21.59 -17.27
C ILE A 29 -31.90 21.00 -15.85
N GLU A 30 -31.16 21.60 -14.92
CA GLU A 30 -31.09 21.12 -13.54
C GLU A 30 -32.39 21.29 -12.77
N ALA A 31 -33.21 22.29 -13.11
CA ALA A 31 -34.55 22.47 -12.56
C ALA A 31 -35.50 21.29 -12.86
N ILE A 32 -35.16 20.45 -13.85
CA ILE A 32 -35.86 19.19 -14.12
C ILE A 32 -35.26 18.12 -13.19
N PRO A 33 -36.08 17.37 -12.42
CA PRO A 33 -35.58 16.28 -11.59
C PRO A 33 -34.74 15.28 -12.40
N GLU A 34 -33.64 14.81 -11.84
CA GLU A 34 -32.68 13.93 -12.53
C GLU A 34 -33.35 12.69 -13.16
N GLN A 35 -34.31 12.07 -12.47
CA GLN A 35 -35.06 10.91 -12.98
C GLN A 35 -35.96 11.22 -14.19
N GLU A 36 -36.25 12.49 -14.46
CA GLU A 36 -37.02 12.97 -15.60
C GLU A 36 -36.14 13.47 -16.76
N ARG A 37 -34.82 13.59 -16.55
CA ARG A 37 -33.87 13.97 -17.61
C ARG A 37 -33.60 12.74 -18.46
N ASP A 38 -33.89 12.85 -19.75
CA ASP A 38 -33.58 11.79 -20.70
C ASP A 38 -32.24 12.04 -21.40
N TYR A 39 -31.82 11.09 -22.23
CA TYR A 39 -30.55 11.11 -22.96
C TYR A 39 -30.16 12.50 -23.51
N LEU A 40 -31.06 13.13 -24.26
CA LEU A 40 -30.77 14.41 -24.92
C LEU A 40 -30.59 15.56 -23.93
N LEU A 41 -31.36 15.58 -22.85
CA LEU A 41 -31.22 16.62 -21.82
C LEU A 41 -29.92 16.43 -21.03
N THR A 42 -29.58 15.19 -20.67
CA THR A 42 -28.32 14.89 -19.96
C THR A 42 -27.10 15.16 -20.82
N LEU A 43 -27.16 14.84 -22.12
CA LEU A 43 -26.10 15.15 -23.08
C LEU A 43 -25.88 16.66 -23.24
N ASN A 44 -26.97 17.44 -23.30
CA ASN A 44 -26.90 18.89 -23.36
C ASN A 44 -26.42 19.51 -22.04
N LEU A 45 -26.79 18.92 -20.90
CA LEU A 45 -26.29 19.35 -19.59
C LEU A 45 -24.78 19.15 -19.48
N SER A 46 -24.28 17.97 -19.87
CA SER A 46 -22.85 17.71 -19.93
C SER A 46 -22.13 18.69 -20.86
N ARG A 47 -22.68 18.93 -22.06
CA ARG A 47 -22.12 19.92 -22.99
C ARG A 47 -22.02 21.30 -22.36
N ALA A 48 -23.05 21.73 -21.64
CA ALA A 48 -23.05 23.02 -20.98
C ALA A 48 -21.98 23.09 -19.87
N TYR A 49 -21.85 22.07 -19.03
CA TYR A 49 -20.80 22.00 -18.01
C TYR A 49 -19.39 21.99 -18.61
N SER A 50 -19.15 21.17 -19.63
CA SER A 50 -17.83 21.09 -20.27
C SER A 50 -17.48 22.38 -21.02
N ASN A 51 -18.44 23.03 -21.66
CA ASN A 51 -18.21 24.32 -22.30
C ASN A 51 -18.00 25.44 -21.26
N LEU A 52 -18.75 25.44 -20.15
CA LEU A 52 -18.56 26.40 -19.06
C LEU A 52 -17.16 26.25 -18.44
N ALA A 53 -16.70 25.01 -18.25
CA ALA A 53 -15.40 24.69 -17.68
C ALA A 53 -14.22 25.18 -18.53
N VAL A 54 -14.37 25.16 -19.86
CA VAL A 54 -13.29 25.49 -20.81
C VAL A 54 -13.37 26.92 -21.31
N LEU A 55 -14.58 27.44 -21.55
CA LEU A 55 -14.81 28.72 -22.24
C LEU A 55 -15.43 29.80 -21.33
N GLY A 56 -16.14 29.42 -20.28
CA GLY A 56 -16.95 30.34 -19.49
C GLY A 56 -18.14 30.92 -20.27
N ASP A 57 -19.08 31.56 -19.59
CA ASP A 57 -20.18 32.25 -20.28
C ASP A 57 -19.65 33.40 -21.14
N HIS A 58 -20.16 33.52 -22.37
CA HIS A 58 -19.76 34.54 -23.35
C HIS A 58 -18.25 34.54 -23.67
N GLY A 59 -17.58 33.40 -23.51
CA GLY A 59 -16.14 33.28 -23.72
C GLY A 59 -15.32 34.05 -22.67
N ALA A 60 -15.83 34.15 -21.43
CA ALA A 60 -15.16 34.84 -20.35
C ALA A 60 -13.78 34.24 -20.00
N LEU A 61 -13.56 32.96 -20.29
CA LEU A 61 -12.27 32.29 -20.16
C LEU A 61 -11.52 32.42 -21.50
N GLY A 62 -10.32 33.00 -21.48
CA GLY A 62 -9.46 33.14 -22.66
C GLY A 62 -8.77 31.83 -23.04
N GLU A 63 -8.10 31.80 -24.20
CA GLU A 63 -7.45 30.59 -24.76
C GLU A 63 -6.42 29.89 -23.85
N ASN A 64 -5.93 30.57 -22.80
CA ASN A 64 -4.94 30.06 -21.84
C ASN A 64 -5.48 30.02 -20.39
N ALA A 65 -6.80 30.09 -20.20
CA ALA A 65 -7.38 29.99 -18.88
C ALA A 65 -7.31 28.52 -18.38
N GLU A 66 -7.06 28.37 -17.08
CA GLU A 66 -7.14 27.07 -16.41
C GLU A 66 -8.56 26.50 -16.54
N VAL A 67 -8.64 25.21 -16.89
CA VAL A 67 -9.91 24.51 -17.09
C VAL A 67 -10.48 24.12 -15.72
N ASP A 68 -11.76 24.41 -15.50
CA ASP A 68 -12.44 23.99 -14.27
C ASP A 68 -12.64 22.46 -14.26
N GLY A 69 -11.69 21.76 -13.66
CA GLY A 69 -11.64 20.30 -13.62
C GLY A 69 -12.84 19.65 -12.93
N ASP A 70 -13.50 20.35 -12.01
CA ASP A 70 -14.68 19.82 -11.31
C ASP A 70 -15.92 19.89 -12.19
N LEU A 71 -16.13 21.00 -12.90
CA LEU A 71 -17.19 21.09 -13.91
C LEU A 71 -16.95 20.12 -15.06
N LEU A 72 -15.69 19.93 -15.46
CA LEU A 72 -15.32 19.01 -16.53
C LEU A 72 -15.53 17.54 -16.14
N ARG A 73 -15.16 17.18 -14.90
CA ARG A 73 -15.42 15.85 -14.32
C ARG A 73 -16.92 15.60 -14.19
N HIS A 74 -17.69 16.59 -13.75
CA HIS A 74 -19.13 16.48 -13.69
C HIS A 74 -19.76 16.33 -15.08
N ALA A 75 -19.27 17.04 -16.09
CA ALA A 75 -19.66 16.82 -17.48
C ALA A 75 -19.39 15.39 -17.96
N ILE A 76 -18.24 14.81 -17.60
CA ILE A 76 -17.91 13.41 -17.91
C ILE A 76 -18.86 12.47 -17.16
N GLU A 77 -19.09 12.65 -15.86
CA GLU A 77 -20.05 11.86 -15.06
C GLU A 77 -21.46 11.86 -15.67
N LEU A 78 -21.91 13.01 -16.17
CA LEU A 78 -23.19 13.13 -16.86
C LEU A 78 -23.21 12.34 -18.18
N LEU A 79 -22.14 12.38 -18.98
CA LEU A 79 -22.03 11.55 -20.20
C LEU A 79 -22.01 10.07 -19.86
N GLU A 80 -21.27 9.69 -18.82
CA GLU A 80 -21.17 8.33 -18.30
C GLU A 80 -22.53 7.79 -17.86
N SER A 81 -23.32 8.62 -17.17
CA SER A 81 -24.67 8.24 -16.71
C SER A 81 -25.60 7.81 -17.84
N VAL A 82 -25.34 8.28 -19.07
CA VAL A 82 -26.12 7.94 -20.27
C VAL A 82 -25.33 7.16 -21.33
N ARG A 83 -24.17 6.59 -20.97
CA ARG A 83 -23.29 5.82 -21.87
C ARG A 83 -24.04 4.76 -22.68
N SER A 84 -24.94 3.99 -22.03
CA SER A 84 -25.71 2.92 -22.68
C SER A 84 -26.56 3.40 -23.87
N GLN A 85 -26.93 4.68 -23.90
CA GLN A 85 -27.66 5.32 -24.99
C GLN A 85 -26.71 6.01 -25.99
N GLY A 86 -25.54 6.47 -25.54
CA GLY A 86 -24.63 7.33 -26.30
C GLY A 86 -23.41 6.68 -26.95
N GLU A 87 -22.97 5.49 -26.55
CA GLU A 87 -21.71 4.89 -27.07
C GLU A 87 -21.68 4.65 -28.60
N ASN A 88 -22.86 4.55 -29.21
CA ASN A 88 -23.04 4.41 -30.67
C ASN A 88 -23.53 5.71 -31.34
N ASP A 89 -23.64 6.80 -30.57
CA ASP A 89 -23.92 8.14 -31.07
C ASP A 89 -22.60 8.88 -31.33
N PRO A 90 -22.34 9.34 -32.57
CA PRO A 90 -21.13 10.11 -32.87
C PRO A 90 -21.02 11.39 -32.03
N TYR A 91 -22.14 12.04 -31.70
CA TYR A 91 -22.10 13.31 -30.97
C TYR A 91 -21.74 13.12 -29.49
N TRP A 92 -22.19 12.03 -28.86
CA TRP A 92 -21.76 11.68 -27.50
C TRP A 92 -20.28 11.33 -27.44
N ASN A 93 -19.78 10.55 -28.42
CA ASN A 93 -18.35 10.26 -28.51
C ASN A 93 -17.52 11.52 -28.76
N ALA A 94 -18.04 12.50 -29.52
CA ALA A 94 -17.42 13.80 -29.66
C ALA A 94 -17.31 14.54 -28.32
N ARG A 95 -18.40 14.60 -27.53
CA ARG A 95 -18.38 15.26 -26.22
C ARG A 95 -17.46 14.57 -25.23
N MET A 96 -17.42 13.23 -25.22
CA MET A 96 -16.47 12.48 -24.40
C MET A 96 -15.03 12.73 -24.85
N GLY A 97 -14.74 12.66 -26.14
CA GLY A 97 -13.40 12.90 -26.68
C GLY A 97 -12.84 14.27 -26.27
N TYR A 98 -13.62 15.33 -26.45
CA TYR A 98 -13.20 16.68 -26.04
C TYR A 98 -13.11 16.84 -24.52
N SER A 99 -14.08 16.31 -23.76
CA SER A 99 -14.04 16.44 -22.30
C SER A 99 -12.85 15.68 -21.71
N CYS A 100 -12.55 14.48 -22.21
CA CYS A 100 -11.39 13.69 -21.79
C CYS A 100 -10.07 14.36 -22.19
N LEU A 101 -9.98 14.97 -23.38
CA LEU A 101 -8.76 15.65 -23.81
C LEU A 101 -8.42 16.83 -22.90
N MET A 102 -9.45 17.53 -22.42
CA MET A 102 -9.28 18.67 -21.51
C MET A 102 -9.16 18.24 -20.03
N ALA A 103 -9.60 17.02 -19.67
CA ALA A 103 -9.63 16.53 -18.29
C ALA A 103 -8.38 15.76 -17.85
N TYR A 104 -7.67 15.16 -18.80
CA TYR A 104 -6.58 14.24 -18.51
C TYR A 104 -5.25 14.75 -19.07
N CYS A 105 -4.18 14.51 -18.34
CA CYS A 105 -2.82 14.89 -18.77
C CYS A 105 -2.28 14.05 -19.92
N SER A 106 -2.91 12.89 -20.22
CA SER A 106 -2.58 12.08 -21.38
C SER A 106 -3.74 12.04 -22.36
N ALA A 107 -3.43 12.17 -23.65
CA ALA A 107 -4.42 12.11 -24.72
C ALA A 107 -4.97 10.70 -25.00
N ALA A 108 -4.47 9.66 -24.31
CA ALA A 108 -4.84 8.26 -24.56
C ALA A 108 -6.35 8.00 -24.45
N THR A 109 -6.99 8.53 -23.41
CA THR A 109 -8.43 8.34 -23.19
C THR A 109 -9.27 9.10 -24.22
N ALA A 110 -8.87 10.32 -24.54
CA ALA A 110 -9.52 11.12 -25.58
C ALA A 110 -9.41 10.45 -26.96
N TYR A 111 -8.26 9.83 -27.24
CA TYR A 111 -7.98 9.15 -28.50
C TYR A 111 -8.95 8.01 -28.79
N GLU A 112 -9.33 7.21 -27.79
CA GLU A 112 -10.28 6.11 -27.97
C GLU A 112 -11.67 6.62 -28.37
N TYR A 113 -12.17 7.67 -27.72
CA TYR A 113 -13.45 8.29 -28.09
C TYR A 113 -13.38 8.98 -29.45
N ALA A 114 -12.26 9.64 -29.77
CA ALA A 114 -12.03 10.26 -31.06
C ALA A 114 -12.04 9.21 -32.20
N LYS A 115 -11.37 8.07 -32.01
CA LYS A 115 -11.41 6.93 -32.94
C LYS A 115 -12.81 6.36 -33.10
N ARG A 116 -13.56 6.22 -32.01
CA ARG A 116 -14.93 5.72 -32.05
C ARG A 116 -15.85 6.68 -32.79
N TRP A 117 -15.77 7.98 -32.49
CA TRP A 117 -16.48 9.02 -33.23
C TRP A 117 -16.13 8.98 -34.71
N LEU A 118 -14.85 8.91 -35.07
CA LEU A 118 -14.41 8.83 -36.47
C LEU A 118 -14.92 7.55 -37.16
N THR A 119 -15.01 6.43 -36.45
CA THR A 119 -15.57 5.19 -36.99
C THR A 119 -17.07 5.34 -37.31
N LEU A 120 -17.81 6.01 -36.42
CA LEU A 120 -19.26 6.27 -36.58
C LEU A 120 -19.53 7.35 -37.63
N ALA A 121 -18.64 8.33 -37.77
CA ALA A 121 -18.73 9.43 -38.73
C ALA A 121 -17.40 9.65 -39.50
N PRO A 122 -17.02 8.78 -40.46
CA PRO A 122 -15.70 8.81 -41.10
C PRO A 122 -15.38 10.08 -41.91
N LYS A 123 -16.43 10.83 -42.28
CA LYS A 123 -16.32 12.07 -43.07
C LYS A 123 -16.40 13.33 -42.22
N ASP A 124 -16.51 13.20 -40.90
CA ASP A 124 -16.58 14.33 -39.98
C ASP A 124 -15.19 14.96 -39.83
N PRO A 125 -15.01 16.23 -40.24
CA PRO A 125 -13.71 16.88 -40.17
C PRO A 125 -13.23 17.10 -38.72
N ASP A 126 -14.15 17.25 -37.77
CA ASP A 126 -13.82 17.50 -36.36
C ASP A 126 -13.37 16.21 -35.67
N ALA A 127 -14.00 15.07 -36.01
CA ALA A 127 -13.54 13.75 -35.59
C ALA A 127 -12.12 13.44 -36.10
N GLN A 128 -11.85 13.75 -37.37
CA GLN A 128 -10.51 13.58 -37.96
C GLN A 128 -9.49 14.52 -37.32
N LYS A 129 -9.89 15.74 -36.94
CA LYS A 129 -9.02 16.69 -36.25
C LYS A 129 -8.66 16.17 -34.86
N LEU A 130 -9.65 15.77 -34.07
CA LEU A 130 -9.41 15.33 -32.70
C LEU A 130 -8.51 14.08 -32.62
N VAL A 131 -8.68 13.12 -33.55
CA VAL A 131 -7.77 11.95 -33.66
C VAL A 131 -6.33 12.39 -33.93
N ARG A 132 -6.10 13.33 -34.86
CA ARG A 132 -4.76 13.85 -35.15
C ARG A 132 -4.17 14.60 -33.96
N ASP A 133 -4.96 15.45 -33.32
CA ASP A 133 -4.50 16.21 -32.14
C ASP A 133 -4.07 15.22 -31.04
N CYS A 134 -4.85 14.17 -30.78
CA CYS A 134 -4.49 13.14 -29.80
C CYS A 134 -3.23 12.35 -30.21
N GLU A 135 -3.06 12.02 -31.49
CA GLU A 135 -1.83 11.36 -31.98
C GLU A 135 -0.59 12.24 -31.80
N GLU A 136 -0.71 13.54 -32.03
CA GLU A 136 0.36 14.52 -31.81
C GLU A 136 0.74 14.58 -30.33
N TYR A 137 -0.23 14.74 -29.42
CA TYR A 137 0.01 14.71 -27.97
C TYR A 137 0.63 13.39 -27.49
N LEU A 138 0.15 12.24 -27.96
CA LEU A 138 0.70 10.93 -27.58
C LEU A 138 2.14 10.72 -28.09
N GLU A 139 2.48 11.27 -29.25
CA GLU A 139 3.84 11.24 -29.77
C GLU A 139 4.75 12.20 -29.00
N GLU A 140 4.24 13.38 -28.60
CA GLU A 140 4.94 14.30 -27.70
C GLU A 140 5.19 13.65 -26.33
N GLU A 141 4.20 12.98 -25.72
CA GLU A 141 4.34 12.22 -24.47
C GLU A 141 5.45 11.16 -24.57
N LYS A 142 5.45 10.36 -25.64
CA LYS A 142 6.50 9.35 -25.88
C LYS A 142 7.86 9.98 -26.16
N SER A 143 7.89 11.08 -26.91
CA SER A 143 9.11 11.81 -27.18
C SER A 143 9.67 12.40 -25.89
N LEU A 144 8.83 12.90 -24.99
CA LEU A 144 9.21 13.36 -23.65
C LEU A 144 9.74 12.21 -22.81
N GLU A 145 9.11 11.03 -22.83
CA GLU A 145 9.60 9.85 -22.09
C GLU A 145 10.96 9.37 -22.62
N ILE A 146 11.16 9.38 -23.94
CA ILE A 146 12.43 9.05 -24.58
C ILE A 146 13.47 10.15 -24.31
N ASP A 147 13.08 11.42 -24.37
CA ASP A 147 13.94 12.57 -24.03
C ASP A 147 14.29 12.57 -22.54
N LEU A 148 13.41 12.11 -21.65
CA LEU A 148 13.67 11.94 -20.21
C LEU A 148 14.67 10.82 -19.99
N LYS A 149 14.52 9.66 -20.62
CA LYS A 149 15.49 8.55 -20.55
C LYS A 149 16.84 8.93 -21.18
N GLN A 150 16.83 9.67 -22.28
CA GLN A 150 18.05 10.19 -22.90
C GLN A 150 18.65 11.34 -22.08
N ARG A 151 17.83 12.18 -21.45
CA ARG A 151 18.26 13.19 -20.48
C ARG A 151 18.87 12.53 -19.27
N GLU A 152 18.26 11.52 -18.66
CA GLU A 152 18.87 10.72 -17.59
C GLU A 152 20.26 10.21 -17.99
N GLU A 153 20.41 9.71 -19.22
CA GLU A 153 21.68 9.20 -19.73
C GLU A 153 22.70 10.32 -20.06
N ILE A 154 22.24 11.49 -20.51
CA ILE A 154 23.06 12.68 -20.81
C ILE A 154 23.43 13.43 -19.52
N ILE A 155 22.51 13.58 -18.58
CA ILE A 155 22.65 14.15 -17.23
C ILE A 155 23.62 13.25 -16.44
N ARG A 156 23.47 11.92 -16.45
CA ARG A 156 24.54 11.01 -15.94
C ARG A 156 25.91 11.21 -16.59
N ARG A 157 25.99 11.84 -17.76
CA ARG A 157 27.23 12.10 -18.51
C ARG A 157 27.74 13.55 -18.42
N GLU A 158 26.87 14.49 -18.09
CA GLU A 158 27.09 15.95 -18.20
C GLU A 158 26.84 16.69 -16.87
N THR A 159 26.10 16.08 -15.93
CA THR A 159 26.01 16.52 -14.55
C THR A 159 27.37 16.33 -13.92
N PRO A 160 28.03 17.43 -13.51
CA PRO A 160 29.26 17.34 -12.75
C PRO A 160 29.03 16.47 -11.50
N ASP A 161 30.03 15.68 -11.11
CA ASP A 161 29.92 14.79 -9.94
C ASP A 161 29.53 15.53 -8.63
N ASP A 162 29.62 16.87 -8.60
CA ASP A 162 29.27 17.75 -7.48
C ASP A 162 27.86 18.40 -7.55
N ASP A 163 27.02 18.11 -8.56
CA ASP A 163 25.66 18.67 -8.67
C ASP A 163 24.60 17.79 -7.97
N ILE A 164 24.57 17.91 -6.63
CA ILE A 164 23.63 17.24 -5.72
C ILE A 164 22.17 17.44 -6.14
N LEU A 165 21.78 18.66 -6.50
CA LEU A 165 20.38 18.96 -6.84
C LEU A 165 19.95 18.29 -8.14
N GLY A 166 20.84 18.18 -9.13
CA GLY A 166 20.57 17.42 -10.35
C GLY A 166 20.21 15.96 -10.05
N HIS A 167 20.91 15.33 -9.11
CA HIS A 167 20.61 13.96 -8.68
C HIS A 167 19.28 13.84 -7.93
N VAL A 168 18.96 14.80 -7.06
CA VAL A 168 17.66 14.88 -6.38
C VAL A 168 16.51 14.97 -7.39
N TRP A 169 16.62 15.85 -8.38
CA TRP A 169 15.56 16.04 -9.37
C TRP A 169 15.30 14.77 -10.19
N LEU A 170 16.35 14.08 -10.63
CA LEU A 170 16.20 12.81 -11.33
C LEU A 170 15.47 11.77 -10.48
N HIS A 171 15.86 11.66 -9.20
CA HIS A 171 15.24 10.72 -8.27
C HIS A 171 13.76 11.04 -8.04
N ILE A 172 13.44 12.33 -7.88
CA ILE A 172 12.06 12.80 -7.74
C ILE A 172 11.23 12.41 -8.96
N GLU A 173 11.68 12.77 -10.17
CA GLU A 173 10.94 12.46 -11.40
C GLU A 173 10.76 10.95 -11.61
N GLN A 174 11.77 10.15 -11.27
CA GLN A 174 11.78 8.71 -11.45
C GLN A 174 10.78 7.98 -10.51
N TYR A 175 10.76 8.33 -9.23
CA TYR A 175 10.01 7.56 -8.22
C TYR A 175 8.76 8.27 -7.70
N PHE A 176 8.82 9.59 -7.54
CA PHE A 176 7.71 10.37 -7.00
C PHE A 176 6.89 11.04 -8.11
N GLY A 177 7.44 11.23 -9.31
CA GLY A 177 6.74 11.76 -10.48
C GLY A 177 7.12 13.19 -10.86
N ILE A 178 6.63 13.63 -12.03
CA ILE A 178 6.94 14.94 -12.59
C ILE A 178 6.24 16.03 -11.77
N TYR A 179 7.03 16.97 -11.24
CA TYR A 179 6.48 18.10 -10.53
C TYR A 179 5.75 19.07 -11.49
N SER A 180 4.68 19.66 -10.97
CA SER A 180 3.82 20.60 -11.69
C SER A 180 4.09 22.05 -11.31
N GLU A 181 4.38 22.27 -10.03
CA GLU A 181 4.60 23.58 -9.44
C GLU A 181 5.67 23.50 -8.35
N MET A 182 6.16 24.65 -7.90
CA MET A 182 7.06 24.76 -6.76
C MET A 182 6.54 25.79 -5.77
N ILE A 183 6.72 25.51 -4.48
CA ILE A 183 6.61 26.48 -3.40
C ILE A 183 8.03 26.87 -3.02
N HIS A 184 8.33 28.16 -3.09
CA HIS A 184 9.63 28.69 -2.68
C HIS A 184 9.57 29.13 -1.21
N ASP A 185 10.47 28.63 -0.37
CA ASP A 185 10.69 29.14 0.97
C ASP A 185 11.90 30.08 0.99
N ASP A 186 11.62 31.37 1.15
CA ASP A 186 12.62 32.43 1.28
C ASP A 186 12.91 32.78 2.76
N SER A 187 12.50 31.92 3.71
CA SER A 187 12.61 32.23 5.14
C SER A 187 14.07 32.32 5.59
N TYR A 188 14.96 31.54 4.95
CA TYR A 188 16.39 31.52 5.23
C TYR A 188 17.22 31.70 3.95
N PRO A 189 17.62 32.94 3.61
CA PRO A 189 18.39 33.21 2.38
C PRO A 189 19.74 32.48 2.27
N GLU A 190 20.27 32.00 3.39
CA GLU A 190 21.53 31.23 3.47
C GLU A 190 21.34 29.76 3.09
N TYR A 191 20.11 29.25 3.18
CA TYR A 191 19.72 27.88 2.90
C TYR A 191 18.44 27.88 2.05
N PRO A 192 18.54 28.11 0.73
CA PRO A 192 17.38 28.06 -0.16
C PRO A 192 16.72 26.70 -0.08
N LEU A 193 15.41 26.69 0.15
CA LEU A 193 14.62 25.47 0.25
C LEU A 193 13.35 25.66 -0.59
N ASP A 194 13.13 24.72 -1.50
CA ASP A 194 11.93 24.66 -2.31
C ASP A 194 11.12 23.41 -1.96
N ILE A 195 9.84 23.41 -2.34
CA ILE A 195 8.99 22.22 -2.29
C ILE A 195 8.44 21.99 -3.70
N ALA A 196 8.83 20.87 -4.31
CA ALA A 196 8.24 20.38 -5.55
C ALA A 196 6.84 19.82 -5.28
N ILE A 197 5.84 20.31 -6.00
CA ILE A 197 4.46 19.81 -5.95
C ILE A 197 4.23 18.84 -7.10
N ILE A 198 4.01 17.59 -6.76
CA ILE A 198 3.67 16.54 -7.72
C ILE A 198 2.17 16.27 -7.58
N ALA A 199 1.45 16.48 -8.68
CA ALA A 199 0.00 16.29 -8.73
C ALA A 199 -0.40 14.81 -8.54
N PRO A 200 -1.65 14.53 -8.12
CA PRO A 200 -2.21 13.18 -8.09
C PRO A 200 -2.03 12.43 -9.40
N ARG A 201 -1.59 11.17 -9.30
CA ARG A 201 -1.37 10.25 -10.43
C ARG A 201 -2.22 9.01 -10.24
N LEU A 202 -2.34 8.20 -11.28
CA LEU A 202 -3.13 6.97 -11.23
C LEU A 202 -2.69 6.00 -10.12
N GLU A 203 -1.38 5.85 -9.94
CA GLU A 203 -0.78 4.95 -8.95
C GLU A 203 -0.76 5.55 -7.54
N HIS A 204 -0.86 6.88 -7.45
CA HIS A 204 -0.78 7.66 -6.21
C HIS A 204 -1.81 8.80 -6.30
N ASP A 205 -3.08 8.54 -5.97
CA ASP A 205 -4.21 9.50 -6.12
C ASP A 205 -4.25 10.54 -4.99
N TYR A 206 -3.10 11.20 -4.79
CA TYR A 206 -2.83 12.20 -3.79
C TYR A 206 -1.66 13.08 -4.25
N TYR A 207 -1.57 14.31 -3.75
CA TYR A 207 -0.40 15.14 -3.98
C TYR A 207 0.80 14.57 -3.22
N THR A 208 1.97 14.60 -3.84
CA THR A 208 3.25 14.37 -3.17
C THR A 208 4.06 15.65 -3.21
N LEU A 209 4.39 16.17 -2.04
CA LEU A 209 5.22 17.36 -1.88
C LEU A 209 6.59 16.91 -1.41
N VAL A 210 7.65 17.31 -2.10
CA VAL A 210 9.03 16.90 -1.79
C VAL A 210 9.90 18.13 -1.64
N THR A 211 10.70 18.22 -0.57
CA THR A 211 11.68 19.29 -0.43
C THR A 211 12.78 19.17 -1.48
N VAL A 212 13.32 20.30 -1.89
CA VAL A 212 14.49 20.38 -2.75
C VAL A 212 15.41 21.45 -2.17
N GLY A 213 16.56 21.01 -1.66
CA GLY A 213 17.59 21.91 -1.12
C GLY A 213 18.14 21.47 0.22
N LEU A 214 17.39 20.67 0.99
CA LEU A 214 17.87 20.15 2.28
C LEU A 214 19.13 19.30 2.11
N SER A 215 19.18 18.52 1.04
CA SER A 215 20.29 17.63 0.70
C SER A 215 21.62 18.36 0.47
N GLN A 216 21.63 19.67 0.22
CA GLN A 216 22.86 20.45 0.11
C GLN A 216 23.56 20.62 1.46
N HIS A 217 22.82 20.52 2.57
CA HIS A 217 23.34 20.56 3.92
C HIS A 217 23.76 19.16 4.37
N GLN A 218 24.97 19.04 4.92
CA GLN A 218 25.41 17.81 5.59
C GLN A 218 25.06 17.90 7.08
N MET A 219 24.17 17.01 7.51
CA MET A 219 23.80 16.81 8.90
C MET A 219 24.87 15.99 9.63
N TYR A 220 24.96 16.16 10.95
CA TYR A 220 25.91 15.40 11.77
C TYR A 220 25.42 14.00 12.11
N PHE A 221 26.29 13.02 11.88
CA PHE A 221 26.22 11.68 12.45
C PHE A 221 27.60 11.32 13.01
N SER A 222 27.65 10.45 14.03
CA SER A 222 28.92 10.03 14.62
C SER A 222 29.78 9.26 13.60
N GLU A 223 31.11 9.32 13.72
CA GLU A 223 32.02 8.63 12.79
C GLU A 223 31.79 7.10 12.71
N GLU A 224 31.23 6.51 13.76
CA GLU A 224 30.87 5.08 13.81
C GLU A 224 29.72 4.75 12.84
N ARG A 225 28.81 5.70 12.63
CA ARG A 225 27.61 5.58 11.76
C ARG A 225 27.84 6.03 10.33
N LYS A 226 29.04 6.50 9.98
CA LYS A 226 29.39 6.99 8.63
C LYS A 226 29.11 5.99 7.50
N LYS A 227 29.08 4.69 7.80
CA LYS A 227 28.77 3.64 6.82
C LYS A 227 27.29 3.60 6.43
N GLU A 228 26.41 4.20 7.24
CA GLU A 228 24.96 4.27 7.01
C GLU A 228 24.59 5.36 6.01
N LYS A 229 25.49 6.32 5.74
CA LYS A 229 25.35 7.40 4.74
C LYS A 229 24.09 8.26 4.93
N LEU A 230 23.82 8.65 6.16
CA LEU A 230 22.61 9.37 6.55
C LEU A 230 22.77 10.91 6.52
N GLU A 231 23.96 11.41 6.17
CA GLU A 231 24.32 12.82 6.34
C GLU A 231 23.51 13.78 5.45
N ARG A 232 22.78 13.29 4.44
CA ARG A 232 21.96 14.12 3.55
C ARG A 232 20.56 13.56 3.42
N ALA A 233 19.57 14.45 3.36
CA ALA A 233 18.18 14.06 3.20
C ALA A 233 17.35 15.06 2.38
N GLU A 234 16.23 14.58 1.85
CA GLU A 234 15.06 15.36 1.47
C GLU A 234 13.83 14.78 2.19
N LEU A 235 12.83 15.62 2.42
CA LEU A 235 11.60 15.27 3.10
C LEU A 235 10.43 15.27 2.12
N LEU A 236 9.45 14.40 2.34
CA LEU A 236 8.22 14.40 1.57
C LEU A 236 6.97 14.21 2.42
N ILE A 237 5.83 14.60 1.86
CA ILE A 237 4.53 14.51 2.51
C ILE A 237 3.45 14.26 1.45
N ASN A 238 2.51 13.36 1.76
CA ASN A 238 1.42 12.99 0.86
C ASN A 238 0.10 13.59 1.35
N LEU A 239 -0.56 14.37 0.49
CA LEU A 239 -1.79 15.10 0.82
C LEU A 239 -2.95 14.64 -0.06
N PRO A 240 -4.18 14.52 0.47
CA PRO A 240 -5.35 14.11 -0.30
C PRO A 240 -5.52 14.88 -1.62
N ARG A 241 -6.09 14.24 -2.65
CA ARG A 241 -6.31 14.87 -3.97
C ARG A 241 -7.16 16.15 -3.93
N ASP A 242 -7.97 16.31 -2.89
CA ASP A 242 -8.84 17.47 -2.66
C ASP A 242 -8.19 18.53 -1.73
N TRP A 243 -6.91 18.36 -1.39
CA TRP A 243 -6.15 19.32 -0.61
C TRP A 243 -5.89 20.60 -1.40
N LYS A 244 -6.18 21.77 -0.81
CA LYS A 244 -6.08 23.05 -1.52
C LYS A 244 -4.67 23.63 -1.39
N LEU A 245 -3.95 23.69 -2.51
CA LEU A 245 -2.58 24.20 -2.59
C LEU A 245 -2.45 25.59 -3.24
N THR A 246 -3.57 26.24 -3.58
CA THR A 246 -3.51 27.58 -4.17
C THR A 246 -2.95 28.60 -3.18
N GLN A 247 -2.26 29.62 -3.68
CA GLN A 247 -1.69 30.70 -2.87
C GLN A 247 -2.71 31.39 -1.94
N GLU A 248 -3.99 31.44 -2.33
CA GLU A 248 -5.04 31.98 -1.47
C GLU A 248 -5.44 30.98 -0.36
N ALA A 249 -5.57 29.70 -0.68
CA ALA A 249 -5.92 28.67 0.29
C ALA A 249 -4.83 28.47 1.35
N LEU A 250 -3.56 28.57 0.95
CA LEU A 250 -2.40 28.45 1.84
C LEU A 250 -2.26 29.62 2.84
N LYS A 251 -3.14 30.63 2.82
CA LYS A 251 -3.25 31.62 3.89
C LYS A 251 -4.02 31.10 5.11
N ASP A 252 -4.75 30.00 4.96
CA ASP A 252 -5.53 29.37 6.02
C ASP A 252 -4.78 28.15 6.56
N GLU A 253 -4.65 28.09 7.88
CA GLU A 253 -3.88 27.06 8.58
C GLU A 253 -4.45 25.66 8.36
N ILE A 254 -5.76 25.54 8.08
CA ILE A 254 -6.37 24.23 7.81
C ILE A 254 -5.77 23.54 6.58
N TRP A 255 -5.20 24.31 5.64
CA TRP A 255 -4.53 23.81 4.43
C TRP A 255 -3.01 23.90 4.52
N TYR A 256 -2.49 24.91 5.22
CA TYR A 256 -1.07 25.21 5.25
C TYR A 256 -0.27 24.37 6.27
N TRP A 257 -0.90 23.89 7.35
CA TRP A 257 -0.19 23.22 8.43
C TRP A 257 0.72 22.05 8.00
N PRO A 258 0.40 21.20 6.99
CA PRO A 258 1.30 20.13 6.58
C PRO A 258 2.57 20.65 5.91
N ILE A 259 2.46 21.72 5.12
CA ILE A 259 3.60 22.40 4.49
C ILE A 259 4.45 23.06 5.57
N ARG A 260 3.81 23.73 6.54
CA ARG A 260 4.51 24.33 7.67
C ARG A 260 5.26 23.30 8.49
N MET A 261 4.66 22.13 8.75
CA MET A 261 5.31 21.01 9.44
C MET A 261 6.54 20.54 8.65
N LEU A 262 6.38 20.25 7.35
CA LEU A 262 7.48 19.84 6.47
C LEU A 262 8.66 20.85 6.48
N LEU A 263 8.35 22.14 6.34
CA LEU A 263 9.35 23.22 6.40
C LEU A 263 9.98 23.34 7.78
N ALA A 264 9.20 23.23 8.86
CA ALA A 264 9.73 23.30 10.22
C ALA A 264 10.73 22.17 10.50
N THR A 265 10.44 20.95 10.04
CA THR A 265 11.36 19.82 10.15
C THR A 265 12.66 20.06 9.37
N ALA A 266 12.57 20.54 8.12
CA ALA A 266 13.75 20.86 7.32
C ALA A 266 14.58 22.00 7.95
N HIS A 267 13.93 23.07 8.39
CA HIS A 267 14.59 24.20 9.05
C HIS A 267 15.24 23.83 10.39
N PHE A 268 14.70 22.83 11.10
CA PHE A 268 15.32 22.34 12.32
C PHE A 268 16.71 21.75 12.06
N ALA A 269 16.85 20.95 10.99
CA ALA A 269 18.15 20.41 10.57
C ALA A 269 19.07 21.50 9.97
N LEU A 270 18.53 22.42 9.16
CA LEU A 270 19.32 23.50 8.57
C LEU A 270 19.85 24.51 9.61
N GLY A 271 19.08 24.73 10.68
CA GLY A 271 19.40 25.69 11.73
C GLY A 271 20.45 25.22 12.74
N ASP A 272 20.66 23.91 12.85
CA ASP A 272 21.64 23.30 13.75
C ASP A 272 22.30 22.07 13.08
N PRO A 273 23.55 22.17 12.62
CA PRO A 273 24.25 21.07 11.96
C PRO A 273 24.39 19.80 12.81
N GLU A 274 24.26 19.89 14.14
CA GLU A 274 24.30 18.73 15.04
C GLU A 274 23.01 17.89 14.97
N VAL A 275 21.96 18.39 14.31
CA VAL A 275 20.68 17.70 14.14
C VAL A 275 20.72 16.81 12.90
N GLY A 276 20.75 15.49 13.13
CA GLY A 276 20.52 14.47 12.11
C GLY A 276 19.04 14.11 11.96
N LEU A 277 18.54 14.05 10.73
CA LEU A 277 17.24 13.47 10.41
C LEU A 277 17.42 12.05 9.89
N GLU A 278 16.68 11.11 10.47
CA GLU A 278 16.70 9.71 10.07
C GLU A 278 15.32 9.05 10.25
N SER A 279 15.13 7.88 9.66
CA SER A 279 13.92 7.08 9.83
C SER A 279 13.69 6.77 11.32
N ARG A 280 12.42 6.79 11.74
CA ARG A 280 11.94 6.64 13.12
C ARG A 280 12.26 7.79 14.08
N THR A 281 12.92 8.86 13.61
CA THR A 281 13.04 10.10 14.40
C THR A 281 11.68 10.74 14.58
N THR A 282 11.41 11.24 15.79
CA THR A 282 10.18 11.96 16.12
C THR A 282 10.46 13.37 16.57
N LEU A 283 9.64 14.31 16.11
CA LEU A 283 9.73 15.72 16.47
C LEU A 283 8.38 16.20 17.01
N MET A 284 8.41 17.09 18.00
CA MET A 284 7.22 17.71 18.58
C MET A 284 7.61 19.03 19.26
N GLU A 285 6.80 20.07 19.05
CA GLU A 285 7.04 21.36 19.70
C GLU A 285 6.53 21.38 21.16
N GLY A 286 7.46 21.46 22.11
CA GLY A 286 7.17 21.53 23.54
C GLY A 286 6.69 20.20 24.13
N GLU A 287 6.68 20.10 25.46
CA GLU A 287 6.45 18.84 26.20
C GLU A 287 5.10 18.16 25.89
N ASN A 288 4.08 18.94 25.53
CA ASN A 288 2.72 18.44 25.30
C ASN A 288 2.25 18.55 23.84
N GLY A 289 3.03 19.20 22.97
CA GLY A 289 2.59 19.56 21.61
C GLY A 289 1.43 20.55 21.58
N VAL A 290 1.32 21.31 20.49
CA VAL A 290 0.11 22.08 20.13
C VAL A 290 -0.47 21.45 18.86
N PRO A 291 -1.81 21.32 18.74
CA PRO A 291 -2.42 20.87 17.50
C PRO A 291 -1.93 21.69 16.30
N PHE A 292 -1.66 21.01 15.18
CA PHE A 292 -1.18 21.68 13.98
C PHE A 292 -2.19 22.66 13.40
N ALA A 293 -3.49 22.39 13.52
CA ALA A 293 -4.58 23.27 13.08
C ALA A 293 -5.84 23.04 13.92
N GLU A 294 -6.85 23.91 13.81
CA GLU A 294 -8.11 23.81 14.59
C GLU A 294 -8.93 22.55 14.27
N ASN A 295 -8.75 21.96 13.08
CA ASN A 295 -9.52 20.80 12.61
C ASN A 295 -8.85 19.46 12.89
N THR A 296 -7.72 19.42 13.59
CA THR A 296 -6.99 18.18 13.91
C THR A 296 -6.42 18.25 15.32
N ASP A 297 -6.23 17.08 15.95
CA ASP A 297 -5.53 16.96 17.24
C ASP A 297 -4.11 16.38 17.08
N LEU A 298 -3.61 16.23 15.85
CA LEU A 298 -2.23 15.86 15.54
C LEU A 298 -1.26 16.97 15.99
N ARG A 299 -0.15 16.62 16.64
CA ARG A 299 0.72 17.60 17.34
C ARG A 299 2.23 17.43 17.19
N GLY A 300 2.67 16.33 16.61
CA GLY A 300 4.07 16.09 16.29
C GLY A 300 4.17 15.12 15.12
N GLU A 301 5.36 14.62 14.84
CA GLU A 301 5.63 13.85 13.64
C GLU A 301 6.64 12.73 13.88
N ILE A 302 6.59 11.72 13.02
CA ILE A 302 7.61 10.69 12.84
C ILE A 302 8.09 10.71 11.38
N LEU A 303 9.39 10.51 11.19
CA LEU A 303 9.99 10.30 9.88
C LEU A 303 10.00 8.81 9.55
N LEU A 304 9.53 8.41 8.38
CA LEU A 304 9.66 7.02 7.90
C LEU A 304 10.23 7.03 6.48
N TRP A 305 10.78 5.89 6.05
CA TRP A 305 11.07 5.68 4.64
C TRP A 305 9.78 5.80 3.80
N PRO A 306 9.85 6.28 2.54
CA PRO A 306 8.70 6.43 1.65
C PRO A 306 8.21 5.08 1.10
N GLY A 307 7.81 4.19 2.01
CA GLY A 307 7.33 2.83 1.73
C GLY A 307 6.32 2.73 0.58
N PRO A 308 5.32 3.63 0.45
CA PRO A 308 4.37 3.60 -0.66
C PRO A 308 5.01 3.64 -2.06
N PHE A 309 6.22 4.18 -2.19
CA PHE A 309 6.95 4.31 -3.46
C PHE A 309 8.00 3.20 -3.68
N GLY A 310 8.10 2.23 -2.76
CA GLY A 310 9.03 1.10 -2.85
C GLY A 310 10.45 1.41 -2.37
N GLN A 311 11.23 0.36 -2.07
CA GLN A 311 12.56 0.48 -1.44
C GLN A 311 13.57 1.28 -2.28
N ASP A 312 13.50 1.18 -3.62
CA ASP A 312 14.39 1.92 -4.52
C ASP A 312 14.19 3.44 -4.44
N SER A 313 13.06 3.91 -3.90
CA SER A 313 12.79 5.33 -3.69
C SER A 313 13.47 5.90 -2.44
N PHE A 314 14.01 5.07 -1.55
CA PHE A 314 14.46 5.48 -0.22
C PHE A 314 15.72 6.35 -0.26
N ALA A 315 16.60 6.12 -1.24
CA ALA A 315 17.85 6.86 -1.34
C ALA A 315 18.31 7.03 -2.79
N CYS A 316 18.94 8.19 -3.06
CA CYS A 316 19.65 8.48 -4.30
C CYS A 316 21.16 8.37 -4.05
N SER A 317 21.87 7.49 -4.77
CA SER A 317 23.32 7.35 -4.66
C SER A 317 24.05 8.43 -5.47
N LEU A 318 25.05 9.05 -4.85
CA LEU A 318 25.94 10.03 -5.48
C LEU A 318 27.21 9.36 -6.06
N PRO A 319 27.87 9.98 -7.07
CA PRO A 319 29.06 9.42 -7.71
C PRO A 319 30.27 9.20 -6.77
N ASP A 320 30.37 9.99 -5.71
CA ASP A 320 31.42 9.87 -4.69
C ASP A 320 31.14 8.76 -3.65
N GLY A 321 29.95 8.15 -3.71
CA GLY A 321 29.50 7.09 -2.83
C GLY A 321 28.67 7.55 -1.63
N GLU A 322 28.46 8.85 -1.43
CA GLU A 322 27.45 9.39 -0.49
C GLU A 322 26.02 9.06 -0.97
N GLU A 323 25.03 9.20 -0.08
CA GLU A 323 23.62 8.98 -0.40
C GLU A 323 22.77 10.16 0.09
N ILE A 324 21.70 10.45 -0.66
CA ILE A 324 20.65 11.38 -0.27
C ILE A 324 19.43 10.57 0.09
N ASN A 325 19.03 10.62 1.35
CA ASN A 325 17.92 9.83 1.89
C ASN A 325 16.61 10.58 1.74
N PHE A 326 15.52 9.88 1.44
CA PHE A 326 14.19 10.46 1.37
C PHE A 326 13.37 9.98 2.56
N TYR A 327 12.74 10.90 3.28
CA TYR A 327 11.88 10.57 4.42
C TYR A 327 10.49 11.17 4.28
N GLN A 328 9.47 10.33 4.46
CA GLN A 328 8.09 10.78 4.60
C GLN A 328 7.84 11.30 6.02
N VAL A 329 7.32 12.53 6.12
CA VAL A 329 6.92 13.15 7.38
C VAL A 329 5.47 12.75 7.68
N ILE A 330 5.27 12.04 8.79
CA ILE A 330 3.96 11.50 9.18
C ILE A 330 3.51 12.14 10.50
N PRO A 331 2.37 12.84 10.52
CA PRO A 331 1.86 13.47 11.73
C PRO A 331 1.28 12.44 12.70
N LEU A 332 1.60 12.60 13.98
CA LEU A 332 1.19 11.75 15.10
C LEU A 332 0.37 12.52 16.13
N TYR A 333 -0.53 11.79 16.80
CA TYR A 333 -1.14 12.23 18.04
C TYR A 333 -0.12 12.17 19.19
N ARG A 334 -0.38 12.93 20.25
CA ARG A 334 0.45 12.91 21.45
C ARG A 334 0.57 11.51 22.05
N GLU A 335 -0.53 10.77 22.13
CA GLU A 335 -0.57 9.44 22.73
C GLU A 335 0.26 8.44 21.93
N GLU A 336 0.32 8.60 20.60
CA GLU A 336 1.13 7.77 19.71
C GLU A 336 2.63 8.06 19.87
N LEU A 337 2.99 9.35 19.99
CA LEU A 337 4.36 9.75 20.32
C LEU A 337 4.79 9.20 21.68
N GLN A 338 3.93 9.30 22.69
CA GLN A 338 4.20 8.76 24.02
C GLN A 338 4.35 7.24 23.99
N TYR A 339 3.48 6.55 23.27
CA TYR A 339 3.56 5.09 23.11
C TYR A 339 4.87 4.67 22.45
N LYS A 340 5.32 5.36 21.40
CA LYS A 340 6.63 5.13 20.80
C LYS A 340 7.76 5.35 21.80
N LEU A 341 7.69 6.41 22.61
CA LEU A 341 8.73 6.71 23.59
C LEU A 341 8.81 5.62 24.68
N GLU A 342 7.68 5.02 25.05
CA GLU A 342 7.61 3.98 26.08
C GLU A 342 7.94 2.57 25.54
N LEU A 343 7.52 2.26 24.31
CA LEU A 343 7.51 0.88 23.78
C LEU A 343 8.30 0.71 22.48
N GLY A 344 8.88 1.77 21.94
CA GLY A 344 9.65 1.77 20.71
C GLY A 344 8.83 2.00 19.44
N SER A 345 9.53 2.24 18.34
CA SER A 345 8.94 2.55 17.02
C SER A 345 8.21 1.35 16.42
N ASP A 346 8.81 0.17 16.50
CA ASP A 346 8.24 -1.03 15.89
C ASP A 346 6.89 -1.38 16.54
N SER A 347 6.84 -1.36 17.88
CA SER A 347 5.59 -1.50 18.64
C SER A 347 4.49 -0.51 18.23
N LEU A 348 4.82 0.73 17.86
CA LEU A 348 3.84 1.71 17.37
C LEU A 348 3.36 1.34 15.96
N LEU A 349 4.29 0.95 15.08
CA LEU A 349 4.00 0.59 13.70
C LEU A 349 3.18 -0.71 13.62
N ASP A 350 3.32 -1.62 14.57
CA ASP A 350 2.51 -2.83 14.70
C ASP A 350 1.02 -2.54 15.02
N LEU A 351 0.71 -1.35 15.55
CA LEU A 351 -0.68 -0.92 15.77
C LEU A 351 -1.36 -0.42 14.49
N CYS A 352 -0.60 -0.26 13.42
CA CYS A 352 -0.89 0.69 12.37
C CYS A 352 -1.22 -0.03 11.06
N PRO A 353 -2.46 0.02 10.56
CA PRO A 353 -2.74 -0.46 9.20
C PRO A 353 -1.91 0.32 8.19
N ASP A 354 -1.48 -0.36 7.13
CA ASP A 354 -0.50 0.15 6.19
C ASP A 354 -0.91 1.47 5.54
N GLU A 355 -2.20 1.62 5.23
CA GLU A 355 -2.77 2.75 4.50
C GLU A 355 -2.91 4.02 5.37
N ILE A 356 -2.87 3.92 6.69
CA ILE A 356 -3.20 5.06 7.58
C ILE A 356 -2.11 6.15 7.60
N PHE A 357 -0.88 5.80 7.21
CA PHE A 357 0.24 6.74 7.09
C PHE A 357 0.61 7.05 5.64
N GLU A 358 -0.04 6.42 4.66
CA GLU A 358 0.24 6.66 3.25
C GLU A 358 -0.10 8.10 2.85
N VAL A 359 -1.29 8.58 3.27
CA VAL A 359 -1.81 9.91 2.98
C VAL A 359 -2.27 10.59 4.26
N ILE A 360 -2.00 11.89 4.39
CA ILE A 360 -2.46 12.64 5.56
C ILE A 360 -3.99 12.65 5.64
N ASN A 361 -4.48 12.22 6.79
CA ASN A 361 -5.87 12.39 7.18
C ASN A 361 -5.92 13.10 8.55
N PRO A 362 -6.29 14.39 8.60
CA PRO A 362 -6.27 15.14 9.85
C PRO A 362 -7.30 14.67 10.88
N GLN A 363 -8.25 13.81 10.50
CA GLN A 363 -9.28 13.22 11.36
C GLN A 363 -9.13 11.68 11.48
N ARG A 364 -7.95 11.12 11.15
CA ARG A 364 -7.70 9.68 11.34
C ARG A 364 -7.90 9.28 12.80
N LEU A 365 -8.28 8.03 13.02
CA LEU A 365 -8.34 7.47 14.37
C LEU A 365 -6.95 7.43 15.01
N ASN A 366 -6.91 7.55 16.34
CA ASN A 366 -5.67 7.47 17.11
C ASN A 366 -5.30 5.99 17.34
N LEU A 367 -4.09 5.58 16.95
CA LEU A 367 -3.63 4.19 16.97
C LEU A 367 -3.65 3.57 18.37
N VAL A 368 -3.44 4.40 19.39
CA VAL A 368 -3.34 3.94 20.78
C VAL A 368 -4.71 3.95 21.43
N THR A 369 -5.42 5.08 21.38
CA THR A 369 -6.67 5.27 22.14
C THR A 369 -7.91 4.74 21.42
N ASP A 370 -7.87 4.62 20.09
CA ASP A 370 -8.96 4.09 19.27
C ASP A 370 -8.64 2.70 18.69
N ARG A 371 -7.64 1.98 19.24
CA ARG A 371 -7.19 0.66 18.75
C ARG A 371 -8.33 -0.32 18.51
N GLU A 372 -9.31 -0.40 19.42
CA GLU A 372 -10.47 -1.28 19.28
C GLU A 372 -11.37 -0.92 18.09
N LYS A 373 -11.44 0.36 17.72
CA LYS A 373 -12.22 0.83 16.56
C LYS A 373 -11.48 0.60 15.25
N ILE A 374 -10.15 0.64 15.28
CA ILE A 374 -9.28 0.36 14.13
C ILE A 374 -9.38 -1.13 13.77
N ALA A 375 -9.44 -2.01 14.78
CA ALA A 375 -9.61 -3.46 14.62
C ALA A 375 -8.62 -4.12 13.65
N TYR A 376 -7.38 -3.60 13.60
CA TYR A 376 -6.29 -4.11 12.79
C TYR A 376 -5.68 -5.37 13.42
N ASP A 377 -5.50 -6.41 12.62
CA ASP A 377 -4.80 -7.64 13.00
C ASP A 377 -3.67 -7.85 12.00
N LEU A 378 -2.42 -7.82 12.48
CA LEU A 378 -1.22 -8.06 11.69
C LEU A 378 -1.26 -9.42 10.97
N ALA A 379 -1.99 -10.40 11.51
CA ALA A 379 -2.15 -11.69 10.86
C ALA A 379 -3.28 -11.74 9.83
N GLU A 380 -4.08 -10.68 9.64
CA GLU A 380 -5.13 -10.62 8.63
C GLU A 380 -4.49 -10.53 7.24
N MET A 381 -4.69 -11.57 6.43
CA MET A 381 -4.16 -11.64 5.07
C MET A 381 -5.13 -10.96 4.09
N ASP A 382 -6.43 -11.26 4.22
CA ASP A 382 -7.47 -10.69 3.36
C ASP A 382 -8.87 -10.80 4.03
N ASN A 383 -9.79 -9.94 3.62
CA ASN A 383 -11.08 -9.77 4.28
C ASN A 383 -12.22 -9.48 3.28
N ALA A 384 -13.19 -10.41 3.21
CA ALA A 384 -14.30 -10.31 2.28
C ALA A 384 -15.18 -9.06 2.50
N GLU A 385 -15.24 -8.48 3.70
CA GLU A 385 -16.08 -7.30 3.96
C GLU A 385 -15.64 -6.10 3.11
N ILE A 386 -14.33 -5.93 2.91
CA ILE A 386 -13.75 -4.88 2.06
C ILE A 386 -14.20 -5.09 0.61
N HIS A 387 -14.16 -6.34 0.14
CA HIS A 387 -14.56 -6.70 -1.22
C HIS A 387 -16.06 -6.61 -1.45
N LEU A 388 -16.88 -6.99 -0.47
CA LEU A 388 -18.33 -6.84 -0.52
C LEU A 388 -18.74 -5.37 -0.68
N LYS A 389 -18.12 -4.47 0.10
CA LYS A 389 -18.32 -3.02 -0.04
C LYS A 389 -17.95 -2.54 -1.44
N LYS A 390 -16.83 -3.00 -2.02
CA LYS A 390 -16.42 -2.68 -3.40
C LYS A 390 -17.43 -3.19 -4.44
N ILE A 391 -17.88 -4.45 -4.33
CA ILE A 391 -18.91 -5.03 -5.22
C ILE A 391 -20.18 -4.18 -5.20
N GLN A 392 -20.64 -3.79 -4.01
CA GLN A 392 -21.85 -2.99 -3.82
C GLN A 392 -21.69 -1.57 -4.37
N ASN A 393 -20.62 -0.87 -3.98
CA ASN A 393 -20.37 0.52 -4.38
C ASN A 393 -20.20 0.66 -5.90
N LEU A 394 -19.46 -0.27 -6.52
CA LEU A 394 -19.17 -0.26 -7.95
C LEU A 394 -20.26 -0.94 -8.79
N HIS A 395 -21.28 -1.52 -8.15
CA HIS A 395 -22.35 -2.27 -8.79
C HIS A 395 -21.79 -3.32 -9.78
N LEU A 396 -20.82 -4.10 -9.31
CA LEU A 396 -20.16 -5.13 -10.12
C LEU A 396 -21.15 -6.23 -10.50
N PRO A 397 -21.11 -6.77 -11.73
CA PRO A 397 -22.05 -7.79 -12.21
C PRO A 397 -21.67 -9.20 -11.71
N VAL A 398 -21.43 -9.34 -10.41
CA VAL A 398 -21.06 -10.59 -9.75
C VAL A 398 -21.91 -10.80 -8.50
N ASP A 399 -22.04 -12.04 -8.06
CA ASP A 399 -22.68 -12.35 -6.80
C ASP A 399 -21.74 -12.10 -5.61
N GLU A 400 -22.31 -12.03 -4.40
CA GLU A 400 -21.57 -11.76 -3.17
C GLU A 400 -20.47 -12.81 -2.88
N LEU A 401 -20.58 -14.06 -3.38
CA LEU A 401 -19.51 -15.04 -3.17
C LEU A 401 -18.22 -14.67 -3.94
N SER A 402 -18.29 -13.80 -4.95
CA SER A 402 -17.09 -13.35 -5.65
C SER A 402 -16.14 -12.55 -4.75
N ALA A 403 -16.64 -11.97 -3.65
CA ALA A 403 -15.80 -11.34 -2.63
C ALA A 403 -14.81 -12.32 -1.97
N TYR A 404 -15.03 -13.63 -2.10
CA TYR A 404 -14.21 -14.68 -1.48
C TYR A 404 -13.32 -15.41 -2.48
N ASN A 405 -13.38 -15.10 -3.78
CA ASN A 405 -12.73 -15.89 -4.82
C ASN A 405 -11.21 -15.96 -4.65
N LEU A 406 -10.55 -14.81 -4.42
CA LEU A 406 -9.08 -14.76 -4.26
C LEU A 406 -8.61 -15.55 -3.05
N MET A 407 -9.23 -15.33 -1.88
CA MET A 407 -8.97 -16.13 -0.68
C MET A 407 -9.19 -17.63 -0.93
N ALA A 408 -10.24 -18.00 -1.67
CA ALA A 408 -10.52 -19.38 -1.99
C ALA A 408 -9.48 -20.00 -2.94
N PHE A 409 -8.97 -19.25 -3.92
CA PHE A 409 -7.89 -19.73 -4.80
C PHE A 409 -6.59 -19.94 -4.00
N TYR A 410 -6.22 -18.98 -3.16
CA TYR A 410 -5.02 -19.07 -2.33
C TYR A 410 -5.11 -20.24 -1.33
N LEU A 411 -6.24 -20.37 -0.64
CA LEU A 411 -6.46 -21.45 0.32
C LEU A 411 -6.46 -22.84 -0.35
N ASP A 412 -7.06 -22.96 -1.54
CA ASP A 412 -7.06 -24.19 -2.32
C ASP A 412 -5.63 -24.61 -2.71
N TRP A 413 -4.83 -23.66 -3.21
CA TRP A 413 -3.42 -23.86 -3.52
C TRP A 413 -2.62 -24.30 -2.28
N ALA A 414 -2.77 -23.59 -1.16
CA ALA A 414 -2.07 -23.89 0.08
C ALA A 414 -2.41 -25.30 0.61
N MET A 415 -3.69 -25.70 0.55
CA MET A 415 -4.12 -27.06 0.92
C MET A 415 -3.51 -28.13 0.00
N LYS A 416 -3.51 -27.90 -1.32
CA LYS A 416 -2.96 -28.84 -2.32
C LYS A 416 -1.44 -29.04 -2.20
N ARG A 417 -0.71 -28.00 -1.80
CA ARG A 417 0.75 -28.02 -1.69
C ARG A 417 1.26 -28.33 -0.27
N GLY A 418 0.36 -28.48 0.70
CA GLY A 418 0.71 -28.87 2.07
C GLY A 418 1.24 -27.70 2.91
N HIS A 419 0.78 -26.49 2.64
CA HIS A 419 1.19 -25.26 3.33
C HIS A 419 0.31 -24.89 4.53
N MET A 420 -0.56 -25.79 5.00
CA MET A 420 -1.45 -25.51 6.14
C MET A 420 -0.75 -25.74 7.48
N SER A 421 -1.10 -24.93 8.48
CA SER A 421 -0.60 -25.06 9.85
C SER A 421 -1.16 -26.28 10.57
N ASN A 422 -0.46 -26.78 11.60
CA ASN A 422 -0.96 -27.90 12.40
C ASN A 422 -2.25 -27.57 13.18
N PRO A 423 -2.42 -26.37 13.76
CA PRO A 423 -3.70 -25.95 14.32
C PRO A 423 -4.84 -26.02 13.29
N PHE A 424 -4.61 -25.56 12.06
CA PHE A 424 -5.60 -25.64 10.99
C PHE A 424 -5.91 -27.09 10.63
N LEU A 425 -4.88 -27.92 10.41
CA LEU A 425 -5.01 -29.34 10.06
C LEU A 425 -5.73 -30.14 11.15
N THR A 426 -5.56 -29.78 12.43
CA THR A 426 -6.23 -30.48 13.53
C THR A 426 -7.73 -30.21 13.52
N ARG A 427 -8.13 -28.97 13.20
CA ARG A 427 -9.53 -28.57 13.17
C ARG A 427 -10.26 -28.95 11.88
N TYR A 428 -9.56 -28.93 10.75
CA TYR A 428 -10.16 -29.02 9.41
C TYR A 428 -9.56 -30.11 8.52
N ARG A 429 -8.97 -31.17 9.09
CA ARG A 429 -8.35 -32.26 8.32
C ARG A 429 -9.19 -32.77 7.14
N ASP A 430 -10.47 -33.01 7.39
CA ASP A 430 -11.39 -33.58 6.40
C ASP A 430 -11.50 -32.71 5.14
N ILE A 431 -11.48 -31.38 5.29
CA ILE A 431 -11.56 -30.46 4.14
C ILE A 431 -10.27 -30.46 3.33
N VAL A 432 -9.12 -30.48 4.02
CA VAL A 432 -7.80 -30.50 3.39
C VAL A 432 -7.61 -31.79 2.61
N GLU A 433 -7.95 -32.93 3.22
CA GLU A 433 -7.91 -34.23 2.55
C GLU A 433 -8.89 -34.27 1.36
N ALA A 434 -10.08 -33.67 1.46
CA ALA A 434 -11.00 -33.59 0.34
C ALA A 434 -10.41 -32.82 -0.84
N VAL A 435 -9.84 -31.65 -0.59
CA VAL A 435 -9.20 -30.79 -1.59
C VAL A 435 -8.00 -31.48 -2.24
N GLN A 436 -7.10 -32.07 -1.44
CA GLN A 436 -5.93 -32.81 -1.94
C GLN A 436 -6.31 -34.02 -2.80
N ASN A 437 -7.44 -34.66 -2.50
CA ASN A 437 -7.97 -35.77 -3.29
C ASN A 437 -8.80 -35.33 -4.51
N GLY A 438 -8.88 -34.03 -4.80
CA GLY A 438 -9.62 -33.49 -5.94
C GLY A 438 -11.14 -33.60 -5.80
N LYS A 439 -11.66 -33.73 -4.57
CA LYS A 439 -13.11 -33.67 -4.33
C LYS A 439 -13.57 -32.21 -4.42
N GLU A 440 -14.64 -31.98 -5.15
CA GLU A 440 -15.22 -30.65 -5.31
C GLU A 440 -15.74 -30.13 -3.97
N HIS A 441 -15.15 -29.03 -3.49
CA HIS A 441 -15.57 -28.33 -2.28
C HIS A 441 -15.52 -26.83 -2.55
N ASP A 442 -16.63 -26.12 -2.34
CA ASP A 442 -16.67 -24.67 -2.52
C ASP A 442 -16.04 -23.96 -1.30
N LEU A 443 -14.74 -23.65 -1.40
CA LEU A 443 -13.99 -23.03 -0.31
C LEU A 443 -14.48 -21.61 0.02
N ARG A 444 -15.20 -20.93 -0.89
CA ARG A 444 -15.78 -19.60 -0.60
C ARG A 444 -16.79 -19.67 0.53
N THR A 445 -17.62 -20.71 0.51
CA THR A 445 -18.60 -20.96 1.58
C THR A 445 -17.94 -21.40 2.89
N PHE A 446 -16.83 -22.12 2.81
CA PHE A 446 -16.03 -22.48 3.97
C PHE A 446 -15.42 -21.23 4.63
N ILE A 447 -14.78 -20.36 3.85
CA ILE A 447 -14.22 -19.10 4.34
C ILE A 447 -15.30 -18.25 5.00
N ARG A 448 -16.44 -18.03 4.33
CA ARG A 448 -17.55 -17.26 4.89
C ARG A 448 -18.07 -17.80 6.22
N ASN A 449 -18.28 -19.12 6.31
CA ASN A 449 -19.02 -19.70 7.43
C ASN A 449 -18.14 -20.21 8.57
N GLN A 450 -16.89 -20.61 8.29
CA GLN A 450 -15.99 -21.27 9.25
C GLN A 450 -14.77 -20.41 9.60
N LEU A 451 -14.40 -19.47 8.72
CA LEU A 451 -13.28 -18.54 8.92
C LEU A 451 -13.74 -17.08 9.06
N ASP A 452 -15.04 -16.86 9.32
CA ASP A 452 -15.65 -15.53 9.51
C ASP A 452 -15.40 -14.56 8.34
N GLY A 453 -15.24 -15.12 7.13
CA GLY A 453 -15.00 -14.34 5.92
C GLY A 453 -13.61 -13.73 5.78
N LYS A 454 -12.64 -14.20 6.57
CA LYS A 454 -11.27 -13.71 6.56
C LYS A 454 -10.28 -14.84 6.29
N LEU A 455 -9.13 -14.50 5.74
CA LEU A 455 -7.96 -15.38 5.70
C LEU A 455 -6.86 -14.78 6.56
N SER A 456 -6.13 -15.64 7.28
CA SER A 456 -5.06 -15.22 8.17
C SER A 456 -3.78 -15.98 7.87
N THR A 457 -2.63 -15.32 8.04
CA THR A 457 -1.29 -15.93 7.91
C THR A 457 -1.10 -17.12 8.86
N GLN A 458 -1.75 -17.09 10.03
CA GLN A 458 -1.74 -18.18 11.03
C GLN A 458 -2.41 -19.49 10.55
N LEU A 459 -3.15 -19.47 9.44
CA LEU A 459 -3.72 -20.69 8.86
C LEU A 459 -2.64 -21.55 8.19
N PHE A 460 -1.44 -21.00 7.95
CA PHE A 460 -0.39 -21.60 7.16
C PHE A 460 0.83 -22.01 8.01
N ASN A 461 1.63 -22.95 7.49
CA ASN A 461 2.93 -23.29 8.07
C ASN A 461 3.98 -22.20 7.77
N ARG A 462 5.21 -22.31 8.30
CA ARG A 462 6.28 -21.28 8.16
C ARG A 462 6.39 -20.72 6.75
N ARG A 463 6.57 -21.59 5.76
CA ARG A 463 6.72 -21.19 4.35
C ARG A 463 5.45 -20.60 3.76
N GLY A 464 4.28 -21.12 4.11
CA GLY A 464 3.00 -20.60 3.63
C GLY A 464 2.64 -19.25 4.27
N SER A 465 2.98 -19.05 5.55
CA SER A 465 2.80 -17.78 6.27
C SER A 465 3.72 -16.72 5.68
N GLY A 466 5.02 -17.02 5.58
CA GLY A 466 5.97 -16.07 5.01
C GLY A 466 5.69 -15.76 3.54
N PHE A 467 5.23 -16.72 2.72
CA PHE A 467 4.78 -16.42 1.36
C PHE A 467 3.51 -15.56 1.33
N ALA A 468 2.58 -15.78 2.27
CA ALA A 468 1.40 -14.93 2.40
C ALA A 468 1.82 -13.48 2.71
N GLN A 469 2.71 -13.28 3.68
CA GLN A 469 3.27 -11.96 4.02
C GLN A 469 4.02 -11.33 2.84
N TRP A 470 4.80 -12.13 2.10
CA TRP A 470 5.60 -11.66 0.98
C TRP A 470 4.77 -11.31 -0.26
N TYR A 471 3.63 -11.96 -0.53
CA TYR A 471 2.92 -11.83 -1.80
C TYR A 471 1.44 -11.43 -1.72
N ALA A 472 0.73 -11.93 -0.71
CA ALA A 472 -0.73 -11.96 -0.69
C ALA A 472 -1.36 -11.10 0.41
N GLN A 473 -0.62 -10.81 1.47
CA GLN A 473 -1.02 -9.90 2.53
C GLN A 473 -0.85 -8.46 2.08
N ASN A 474 -1.78 -7.60 2.47
CA ASN A 474 -1.59 -6.17 2.30
C ASN A 474 -0.61 -5.70 3.37
N ASN A 475 0.63 -5.37 2.98
CA ASN A 475 1.59 -4.67 3.85
C ASN A 475 2.25 -3.48 3.12
N ARG A 476 2.82 -2.54 3.89
CA ARG A 476 3.50 -1.31 3.40
C ARG A 476 4.61 -1.57 2.41
N SER A 477 5.28 -2.71 2.54
CA SER A 477 6.44 -3.07 1.71
C SER A 477 6.02 -3.74 0.40
N ASN A 478 4.80 -4.28 0.30
CA ASN A 478 4.33 -4.95 -0.91
C ASN A 478 2.81 -4.80 -1.17
N PRO A 479 2.29 -3.57 -1.28
CA PRO A 479 0.87 -3.36 -1.37
C PRO A 479 0.31 -3.91 -2.70
N TYR A 480 -0.75 -4.73 -2.59
CA TYR A 480 -1.59 -5.16 -3.71
C TYR A 480 -1.02 -6.14 -4.76
N VAL A 481 0.11 -6.80 -4.55
CA VAL A 481 0.73 -7.61 -5.63
C VAL A 481 -0.11 -8.82 -6.05
N TYR A 482 -0.57 -9.67 -5.13
CA TYR A 482 -1.43 -10.80 -5.51
C TYR A 482 -2.75 -10.36 -6.17
N ARG A 483 -3.36 -9.30 -5.64
CA ARG A 483 -4.61 -8.73 -6.20
C ARG A 483 -4.37 -8.19 -7.61
N ARG A 484 -3.26 -7.50 -7.83
CA ARG A 484 -2.85 -6.98 -9.14
C ARG A 484 -2.60 -8.10 -10.15
N ASP A 485 -1.92 -9.16 -9.76
CA ASP A 485 -1.68 -10.29 -10.67
C ASP A 485 -3.01 -10.98 -11.04
N CYS A 486 -3.93 -11.17 -10.06
CA CYS A 486 -5.27 -11.69 -10.34
C CYS A 486 -6.11 -10.74 -11.21
N ARG A 487 -5.99 -9.41 -10.99
CA ARG A 487 -6.61 -8.37 -11.83
C ARG A 487 -6.10 -8.51 -13.26
N ASN A 488 -4.80 -8.64 -13.46
CA ASN A 488 -4.18 -8.74 -14.78
C ASN A 488 -4.64 -9.99 -15.54
N ILE A 489 -4.87 -11.13 -14.86
CA ILE A 489 -5.51 -12.30 -15.49
C ILE A 489 -6.88 -11.92 -16.09
N VAL A 490 -7.70 -11.17 -15.34
CA VAL A 490 -9.01 -10.73 -15.81
C VAL A 490 -8.89 -9.73 -16.96
N LEU A 491 -7.99 -8.74 -16.84
CA LEU A 491 -7.73 -7.77 -17.91
C LEU A 491 -7.29 -8.47 -19.20
N ASP A 492 -6.48 -9.53 -19.09
CA ASP A 492 -6.04 -10.33 -20.22
C ASP A 492 -7.16 -11.19 -20.84
N GLU A 493 -8.12 -11.66 -20.05
CA GLU A 493 -9.28 -12.39 -20.56
C GLU A 493 -10.35 -11.45 -21.13
N LEU A 494 -10.44 -10.24 -20.59
CA LEU A 494 -11.43 -9.23 -20.89
C LEU A 494 -10.79 -8.01 -21.58
N LYS A 495 -9.84 -8.23 -22.49
CA LYS A 495 -9.10 -7.16 -23.20
C LYS A 495 -10.01 -6.16 -23.92
N ASP A 496 -11.18 -6.64 -24.35
CA ASP A 496 -12.16 -5.85 -25.08
C ASP A 496 -13.29 -5.32 -24.15
N ARG A 497 -13.22 -5.57 -22.83
CA ARG A 497 -14.21 -5.08 -21.87
C ARG A 497 -13.96 -3.59 -21.61
N ILE A 498 -15.05 -2.83 -21.70
CA ILE A 498 -15.08 -1.44 -21.30
C ILE A 498 -15.45 -1.37 -19.82
N TRP A 499 -14.55 -0.82 -19.01
CA TRP A 499 -14.76 -0.56 -17.59
C TRP A 499 -15.53 0.74 -17.40
N LYS A 500 -16.45 0.78 -16.43
CA LYS A 500 -17.28 1.95 -16.07
C LYS A 500 -16.48 3.03 -15.34
N SER A 501 -15.35 2.68 -14.73
CA SER A 501 -14.45 3.59 -14.03
C SER A 501 -13.09 2.93 -13.79
N ILE A 502 -12.05 3.73 -13.50
CA ILE A 502 -10.75 3.24 -13.02
C ILE A 502 -10.96 2.35 -11.78
N ALA A 503 -11.86 2.75 -10.86
CA ALA A 503 -12.17 1.95 -9.69
C ALA A 503 -12.80 0.58 -10.04
N GLU A 504 -13.59 0.47 -11.13
CA GLU A 504 -14.08 -0.83 -11.62
C GLU A 504 -12.95 -1.68 -12.22
N GLU A 505 -12.06 -1.06 -12.99
CA GLU A 505 -10.90 -1.73 -13.60
C GLU A 505 -9.92 -2.23 -12.54
N GLU A 506 -9.63 -1.40 -11.52
CA GLU A 506 -8.86 -1.77 -10.34
C GLU A 506 -9.52 -2.92 -9.57
N ALA A 507 -10.85 -2.91 -9.51
CA ALA A 507 -11.64 -3.99 -8.93
C ALA A 507 -11.81 -5.21 -9.86
N ALA A 508 -11.17 -5.27 -11.03
CA ALA A 508 -11.36 -6.35 -12.00
C ALA A 508 -11.03 -7.74 -11.44
N TYR A 509 -10.14 -7.85 -10.45
CA TYR A 509 -9.88 -9.13 -9.76
C TYR A 509 -11.14 -9.76 -9.15
N LEU A 510 -12.16 -8.96 -8.78
CA LEU A 510 -13.45 -9.45 -8.28
C LEU A 510 -14.33 -10.05 -9.37
N LEU A 511 -14.01 -9.83 -10.64
CA LEU A 511 -14.66 -10.47 -11.78
C LEU A 511 -14.01 -11.80 -12.18
N LEU A 512 -12.88 -12.17 -11.56
CA LEU A 512 -12.22 -13.44 -11.82
C LEU A 512 -13.14 -14.58 -11.35
N PRO A 513 -13.70 -15.38 -12.27
CA PRO A 513 -14.78 -16.30 -11.91
C PRO A 513 -14.22 -17.53 -11.20
N TYR A 514 -14.94 -18.06 -10.21
CA TYR A 514 -14.53 -19.29 -9.51
C TYR A 514 -14.82 -20.53 -10.38
N THR A 515 -13.94 -20.77 -11.35
CA THR A 515 -14.02 -21.88 -12.33
C THR A 515 -12.74 -22.69 -12.34
N GLU A 516 -12.79 -23.94 -12.80
CA GLU A 516 -11.59 -24.80 -12.91
C GLU A 516 -10.48 -24.16 -13.77
N LYS A 517 -10.85 -23.38 -14.80
CA LYS A 517 -9.88 -22.63 -15.63
C LYS A 517 -9.16 -21.58 -14.79
N SER A 518 -9.92 -20.73 -14.10
CA SER A 518 -9.36 -19.67 -13.25
C SER A 518 -8.56 -20.24 -12.08
N CYS A 519 -9.03 -21.31 -11.44
CA CYS A 519 -8.26 -22.01 -10.41
C CYS A 519 -6.89 -22.45 -10.95
N ARG A 520 -6.82 -23.07 -12.13
CA ARG A 520 -5.54 -23.49 -12.73
C ARG A 520 -4.63 -22.32 -13.08
N SER A 521 -5.19 -21.23 -13.61
CA SER A 521 -4.41 -20.02 -13.93
C SER A 521 -3.80 -19.39 -12.68
N VAL A 522 -4.58 -19.28 -11.60
CA VAL A 522 -4.11 -18.72 -10.32
C VAL A 522 -3.17 -19.69 -9.61
N GLU A 523 -3.40 -21.01 -9.67
CA GLU A 523 -2.46 -22.00 -9.14
C GLU A 523 -1.08 -21.91 -9.80
N HIS A 524 -1.03 -21.77 -11.13
CA HIS A 524 0.24 -21.61 -11.86
C HIS A 524 0.97 -20.33 -11.43
N LEU A 525 0.24 -19.22 -11.34
CA LEU A 525 0.76 -17.95 -10.85
C LEU A 525 1.34 -18.10 -9.44
N LEU A 526 0.62 -18.76 -8.53
CA LEU A 526 1.06 -18.98 -7.16
C LEU A 526 2.29 -19.88 -7.10
N ASP A 527 2.37 -20.95 -7.92
CA ASP A 527 3.55 -21.81 -8.00
C ASP A 527 4.79 -21.02 -8.49
N GLU A 528 4.65 -20.16 -9.51
CA GLU A 528 5.74 -19.32 -10.02
C GLU A 528 6.24 -18.31 -8.97
N ARG A 529 5.31 -17.62 -8.31
CA ARG A 529 5.60 -16.62 -7.28
C ARG A 529 6.18 -17.24 -6.02
N PHE A 530 5.69 -18.41 -5.63
CA PHE A 530 6.24 -19.16 -4.50
C PHE A 530 7.67 -19.61 -4.77
N GLN A 531 7.98 -20.03 -6.01
CA GLN A 531 9.35 -20.37 -6.37
C GLN A 531 10.29 -19.14 -6.32
N GLN A 532 9.83 -17.98 -6.78
CA GLN A 532 10.58 -16.72 -6.65
C GLN A 532 10.87 -16.39 -5.19
N TYR A 533 9.84 -16.45 -4.34
CA TYR A 533 9.98 -16.25 -2.90
C TYR A 533 10.99 -17.20 -2.27
N LEU A 534 10.95 -18.49 -2.63
CA LEU A 534 11.92 -19.45 -2.10
C LEU A 534 13.36 -19.13 -2.53
N GLU A 535 13.54 -18.58 -3.73
CA GLU A 535 14.83 -18.18 -4.28
C GLU A 535 15.34 -16.83 -3.75
N THR A 536 14.49 -16.01 -3.15
CA THR A 536 14.88 -14.72 -2.55
C THR A 536 15.04 -14.83 -1.04
N GLU A 537 14.06 -15.40 -0.35
CA GLU A 537 13.96 -15.40 1.11
C GLU A 537 14.42 -16.71 1.77
N PHE A 538 14.39 -17.84 1.05
CA PHE A 538 14.65 -19.18 1.61
C PHE A 538 15.82 -19.92 0.96
N VAL A 539 16.69 -19.21 0.22
CA VAL A 539 17.94 -19.82 -0.26
C VAL A 539 18.80 -20.12 0.95
N ASP A 540 18.91 -21.42 1.25
CA ASP A 540 19.60 -21.93 2.44
C ASP A 540 18.99 -21.41 3.78
N ASP A 541 17.65 -21.45 3.96
CA ASP A 541 16.95 -21.07 5.22
C ASP A 541 17.76 -21.54 6.45
N PRO A 542 18.53 -20.64 7.08
CA PRO A 542 19.55 -21.03 8.04
C PRO A 542 18.93 -21.44 9.38
N GLU A 543 17.67 -21.04 9.60
CA GLU A 543 16.97 -21.19 10.85
C GLU A 543 16.11 -22.47 10.89
N GLU A 544 15.49 -22.90 9.79
CA GLU A 544 14.74 -24.18 9.76
C GLU A 544 15.71 -25.38 9.78
N ARG A 545 15.67 -26.17 10.85
CA ARG A 545 16.64 -27.24 11.10
C ARG A 545 16.01 -28.58 11.42
N VAL A 546 16.75 -29.65 11.13
CA VAL A 546 16.34 -31.04 11.41
C VAL A 546 17.05 -31.57 12.65
N ALA A 547 16.29 -32.02 13.65
CA ALA A 547 16.81 -32.52 14.91
C ALA A 547 17.32 -33.98 14.79
N ARG A 548 18.60 -34.15 14.44
CA ARG A 548 19.19 -35.48 14.20
C ARG A 548 19.23 -36.37 15.44
N ALA A 549 19.24 -35.80 16.65
CA ALA A 549 19.19 -36.57 17.90
C ALA A 549 17.83 -37.27 18.14
N ALA A 550 16.81 -36.97 17.34
CA ALA A 550 15.50 -37.62 17.40
C ALA A 550 15.42 -38.89 16.53
N ASP A 551 16.42 -39.17 15.68
CA ASP A 551 16.40 -40.30 14.74
C ASP A 551 16.22 -41.66 15.46
N GLY A 552 15.25 -42.45 14.97
CA GLY A 552 14.92 -43.76 15.53
C GLY A 552 14.16 -43.76 16.87
N LYS A 553 13.85 -42.59 17.44
CA LYS A 553 13.04 -42.48 18.67
C LYS A 553 11.53 -42.59 18.37
N PRO A 554 10.73 -43.26 19.23
CA PRO A 554 9.29 -43.41 19.03
C PRO A 554 8.56 -42.07 19.18
N VAL A 555 7.39 -41.91 18.56
CA VAL A 555 6.54 -40.71 18.70
C VAL A 555 6.01 -40.63 20.14
N VAL A 556 6.17 -39.46 20.77
CA VAL A 556 5.86 -39.29 22.21
C VAL A 556 4.75 -38.27 22.49
N ILE A 557 4.38 -37.41 21.53
CA ILE A 557 3.31 -36.43 21.73
C ILE A 557 2.01 -36.89 21.05
N PRO A 558 1.14 -37.68 21.71
CA PRO A 558 -0.22 -37.84 21.27
C PRO A 558 -0.99 -36.53 21.51
N ASP A 559 -1.83 -36.15 20.55
CA ASP A 559 -2.85 -35.10 20.70
C ASP A 559 -2.35 -33.64 20.83
N TRP A 560 -1.16 -33.31 20.33
CA TRP A 560 -0.74 -31.91 20.17
C TRP A 560 -1.38 -31.27 18.94
N ASP A 561 -2.21 -30.26 19.18
CA ASP A 561 -2.93 -29.49 18.18
C ASP A 561 -2.36 -28.08 17.96
N GLY A 562 -1.32 -27.70 18.70
CA GLY A 562 -0.64 -26.42 18.58
C GLY A 562 0.35 -26.35 17.40
N PRO A 563 1.04 -25.21 17.24
CA PRO A 563 2.06 -25.04 16.21
C PRO A 563 3.23 -26.03 16.36
N LEU A 564 3.89 -26.38 15.25
CA LEU A 564 4.87 -27.47 15.23
C LEU A 564 6.31 -27.02 15.37
N PHE A 565 6.62 -25.73 15.23
CA PHE A 565 8.00 -25.26 15.35
C PHE A 565 8.27 -24.64 16.71
N CYS A 566 9.43 -24.93 17.27
CA CYS A 566 9.97 -24.31 18.47
C CYS A 566 11.41 -23.89 18.21
N TYR A 567 11.87 -22.86 18.89
CA TYR A 567 13.28 -22.51 18.89
C TYR A 567 14.06 -23.47 19.80
N ALA A 568 15.24 -23.93 19.39
CA ALA A 568 16.09 -24.77 20.23
C ALA A 568 17.56 -24.64 19.86
N SER A 569 18.45 -25.00 20.79
CA SER A 569 19.88 -25.10 20.52
C SER A 569 20.26 -26.45 19.89
N ASP A 570 21.35 -26.45 19.11
CA ASP A 570 21.98 -27.65 18.57
C ASP A 570 22.39 -28.66 19.65
N ARG A 571 22.69 -28.19 20.87
CA ARG A 571 22.96 -29.07 22.02
C ARG A 571 21.79 -30.00 22.28
N VAL A 572 20.58 -29.47 22.26
CA VAL A 572 19.37 -30.28 22.41
C VAL A 572 19.11 -31.07 21.13
N ALA A 573 19.00 -30.39 20.00
CA ALA A 573 18.45 -30.96 18.77
C ALA A 573 19.42 -31.89 17.99
N GLN A 574 20.73 -31.61 18.03
CA GLN A 574 21.77 -32.39 17.33
C GLN A 574 22.53 -33.31 18.28
N ASP A 575 22.94 -32.83 19.45
CA ASP A 575 23.74 -33.62 20.40
C ASP A 575 22.87 -34.49 21.33
N GLY A 576 21.58 -34.18 21.45
CA GLY A 576 20.63 -34.93 22.27
C GLY A 576 20.75 -34.65 23.76
N CYS A 577 21.29 -33.49 24.14
CA CYS A 577 21.34 -33.04 25.53
C CYS A 577 19.93 -32.87 26.11
N LYS A 578 19.82 -33.08 27.42
CA LYS A 578 18.57 -32.86 28.16
C LYS A 578 18.28 -31.37 28.27
N VAL A 579 17.01 -31.00 28.12
CA VAL A 579 16.57 -29.61 28.26
C VAL A 579 16.67 -29.20 29.72
N GLN A 580 17.47 -28.18 30.01
CA GLN A 580 17.62 -27.60 31.35
C GLN A 580 16.89 -26.28 31.50
N ILE A 581 16.74 -25.51 30.41
CA ILE A 581 16.05 -24.23 30.40
C ILE A 581 15.01 -24.28 29.30
N MET A 582 13.80 -23.84 29.61
CA MET A 582 12.74 -23.67 28.63
C MET A 582 11.96 -22.39 28.89
N GLU A 583 11.69 -21.65 27.82
CA GLU A 583 11.00 -20.37 27.86
C GLU A 583 9.82 -20.39 26.91
N ARG A 584 8.69 -19.80 27.32
CA ARG A 584 7.51 -19.64 26.48
C ARG A 584 7.35 -18.17 26.10
N LEU A 585 7.93 -17.80 24.98
CA LEU A 585 7.89 -16.46 24.40
C LEU A 585 6.62 -16.27 23.58
N PHE A 586 6.10 -15.05 23.52
CA PHE A 586 5.04 -14.71 22.58
C PHE A 586 5.62 -14.65 21.16
N PRO A 587 5.16 -15.50 20.22
CA PRO A 587 5.53 -15.36 18.81
C PRO A 587 5.01 -14.05 18.24
N GLU A 588 5.59 -13.64 17.12
CA GLU A 588 5.00 -12.59 16.27
C GLU A 588 3.58 -12.98 15.87
N ARG A 589 2.72 -11.97 15.68
CA ARG A 589 1.27 -12.17 15.53
C ARG A 589 0.97 -13.04 14.31
N GLU A 590 1.70 -12.88 13.23
CA GLU A 590 1.60 -13.57 11.96
C GLU A 590 2.03 -15.05 12.06
N ASP A 591 2.95 -15.33 12.98
CA ASP A 591 3.65 -16.60 13.08
C ASP A 591 3.06 -17.55 14.11
N MET A 592 2.13 -17.07 14.95
CA MET A 592 1.40 -17.88 15.95
C MET A 592 0.72 -19.13 15.38
N GLY A 593 0.52 -19.23 14.06
CA GLY A 593 0.01 -20.43 13.40
C GLY A 593 1.01 -21.58 13.33
N TRP A 594 2.30 -21.28 13.15
CA TRP A 594 3.34 -22.26 12.88
C TRP A 594 4.44 -22.29 13.95
N GLU A 595 4.68 -21.17 14.64
CA GLU A 595 5.61 -21.04 15.75
C GLU A 595 4.89 -21.22 17.10
N SER A 596 5.43 -22.12 17.93
CA SER A 596 4.84 -22.43 19.23
C SER A 596 5.18 -21.40 20.31
N GLY A 597 6.24 -20.63 20.12
CA GLY A 597 6.84 -19.74 21.12
C GLY A 597 7.66 -20.47 22.19
N TRP A 598 7.84 -21.78 22.07
CA TRP A 598 8.77 -22.50 22.94
C TRP A 598 10.21 -22.30 22.49
N ALA A 599 11.08 -21.98 23.44
CA ALA A 599 12.53 -22.03 23.30
C ALA A 599 13.12 -23.07 24.26
N PHE A 600 14.04 -23.92 23.78
CA PHE A 600 14.63 -25.02 24.56
C PHE A 600 16.16 -25.04 24.53
N TYR A 601 16.78 -25.07 25.71
CA TYR A 601 18.24 -25.00 25.87
C TYR A 601 18.76 -26.06 26.87
N SER A 602 20.01 -26.47 26.70
CA SER A 602 20.73 -27.36 27.62
C SER A 602 21.37 -26.62 28.80
N GLY A 603 21.43 -25.29 28.76
CA GLY A 603 21.99 -24.44 29.82
C GLY A 603 23.51 -24.37 29.86
N ASP A 604 24.21 -25.02 28.91
CA ASP A 604 25.67 -25.01 28.77
C ASP A 604 26.11 -24.38 27.44
N GLU A 605 25.20 -23.72 26.73
CA GLU A 605 25.45 -23.09 25.43
C GLU A 605 26.63 -22.11 25.47
N GLY A 606 26.64 -21.16 26.42
CA GLY A 606 27.72 -20.17 26.55
C GLY A 606 29.09 -20.80 26.84
N ASP A 607 29.12 -21.90 27.59
CA ASP A 607 30.36 -22.64 27.89
C ASP A 607 30.91 -23.38 26.65
N VAL A 608 30.02 -23.85 25.77
CA VAL A 608 30.40 -24.67 24.60
C VAL A 608 30.71 -23.79 23.39
N TYR A 609 29.95 -22.72 23.20
CA TYR A 609 29.98 -21.92 21.98
C TYR A 609 30.52 -20.50 22.17
N GLY A 610 30.62 -20.01 23.41
CA GLY A 610 31.04 -18.64 23.73
C GLY A 610 29.87 -17.67 23.97
N GLU A 611 30.18 -16.44 24.34
CA GLU A 611 29.21 -15.43 24.81
C GLU A 611 28.86 -14.33 23.78
N SER A 612 29.24 -14.47 22.49
CA SER A 612 28.95 -13.46 21.45
C SER A 612 27.61 -13.70 20.75
N ASP A 613 26.87 -12.66 20.38
CA ASP A 613 25.55 -12.80 19.72
C ASP A 613 25.58 -13.59 18.39
N GLU A 614 26.69 -13.55 17.63
CA GLU A 614 26.93 -14.38 16.43
C GLU A 614 26.78 -15.91 16.70
N TYR A 615 26.82 -16.31 17.98
CA TYR A 615 26.58 -17.67 18.44
C TYR A 615 25.16 -18.16 18.12
N TYR A 616 24.14 -17.39 18.52
CA TYR A 616 22.74 -17.86 18.50
C TYR A 616 22.28 -18.12 17.06
N GLU A 617 22.69 -17.27 16.12
CA GLU A 617 22.39 -17.42 14.69
C GLU A 617 23.00 -18.71 14.07
N SER A 618 24.16 -19.14 14.57
CA SER A 618 24.88 -20.28 14.00
C SER A 618 24.50 -21.64 14.61
N HIS A 619 23.92 -21.64 15.81
CA HIS A 619 23.77 -22.85 16.63
C HIS A 619 22.39 -23.02 17.28
N CYS A 620 21.50 -22.07 17.07
CA CYS A 620 20.09 -22.21 17.39
C CYS A 620 19.24 -22.05 16.12
N GLY A 621 17.97 -22.43 16.20
CA GLY A 621 17.04 -22.31 15.10
C GLY A 621 15.70 -22.97 15.41
N PHE A 622 14.82 -22.99 14.41
CA PHE A 622 13.51 -23.61 14.48
C PHE A 622 13.59 -25.11 14.18
N TYR A 623 13.09 -25.91 15.11
CA TYR A 623 12.96 -27.36 14.98
C TYR A 623 11.51 -27.79 15.17
N ASP A 624 11.19 -28.98 14.65
CA ASP A 624 9.91 -29.62 14.97
C ASP A 624 9.85 -29.96 16.48
N ILE A 625 8.88 -29.39 17.19
CA ILE A 625 8.70 -29.56 18.63
C ILE A 625 8.47 -31.03 19.01
N ARG A 626 7.91 -31.82 18.09
CA ARG A 626 7.73 -33.26 18.28
C ARG A 626 9.08 -33.93 18.43
N ASP A 627 10.09 -33.47 17.72
CA ASP A 627 11.43 -34.05 17.72
C ASP A 627 12.17 -33.68 18.99
N ILE A 628 12.03 -32.44 19.43
CA ILE A 628 12.56 -32.00 20.72
C ILE A 628 11.93 -32.80 21.87
N CYS A 629 10.63 -33.06 21.84
CA CYS A 629 9.97 -33.92 22.84
C CYS A 629 10.35 -35.41 22.70
N ARG A 630 10.68 -35.89 21.50
CA ARG A 630 11.27 -37.23 21.32
C ARG A 630 12.65 -37.30 21.98
N ILE A 631 13.42 -36.21 21.90
CA ILE A 631 14.74 -36.10 22.53
C ILE A 631 14.61 -36.08 24.06
N ASP A 632 13.73 -35.23 24.57
CA ASP A 632 13.45 -35.10 26.00
C ASP A 632 11.95 -35.19 26.34
N PRO A 633 11.41 -36.41 26.59
CA PRO A 633 10.01 -36.61 26.93
C PRO A 633 9.53 -35.91 28.20
N ASP A 634 10.44 -35.48 29.08
CA ASP A 634 10.07 -34.87 30.36
C ASP A 634 9.33 -33.54 30.19
N ILE A 635 9.58 -32.85 29.07
CA ILE A 635 9.06 -31.50 28.79
C ILE A 635 7.60 -31.49 28.31
N ILE A 636 7.08 -32.64 27.84
CA ILE A 636 5.73 -32.74 27.24
C ILE A 636 4.64 -32.22 28.18
N ARG A 637 4.81 -32.45 29.49
CA ARG A 637 3.85 -32.02 30.52
C ARG A 637 3.72 -30.50 30.65
N PHE A 638 4.66 -29.74 30.10
CA PHE A 638 4.72 -28.29 30.21
C PHE A 638 4.27 -27.56 28.95
N LEU A 639 4.02 -28.25 27.83
CA LEU A 639 3.74 -27.61 26.54
C LEU A 639 2.51 -26.68 26.55
N ASN A 640 1.59 -26.88 27.51
CA ASN A 640 0.38 -26.07 27.70
C ASN A 640 0.53 -24.95 28.73
N LEU A 641 1.73 -24.70 29.26
CA LEU A 641 1.98 -23.53 30.10
C LEU A 641 1.80 -22.22 29.30
N PRO A 642 1.32 -21.14 29.95
CA PRO A 642 1.04 -19.88 29.28
C PRO A 642 2.31 -19.20 28.76
N TYR A 643 2.14 -18.29 27.81
CA TYR A 643 3.21 -17.37 27.42
C TYR A 643 3.70 -16.52 28.60
N GLY A 644 4.98 -16.16 28.57
CA GLY A 644 5.73 -15.54 29.67
C GLY A 644 6.30 -16.54 30.67
N THR A 645 6.03 -17.85 30.54
CA THR A 645 6.53 -18.85 31.50
C THR A 645 7.99 -19.20 31.21
N MET A 646 8.82 -19.22 32.26
CA MET A 646 10.19 -19.76 32.21
C MET A 646 10.33 -20.89 33.25
N GLN A 647 10.86 -22.04 32.83
CA GLN A 647 11.15 -23.16 33.71
C GLN A 647 12.62 -23.55 33.59
N MET A 648 13.24 -23.82 34.73
CA MET A 648 14.59 -24.36 34.81
C MET A 648 14.57 -25.69 35.56
N ARG A 649 15.50 -26.57 35.17
CA ARG A 649 15.72 -27.85 35.83
C ARG A 649 16.88 -27.71 36.82
N SER A 650 16.66 -28.08 38.08
CA SER A 650 17.70 -28.08 39.12
C SER A 650 18.64 -29.27 38.98
N GLU A 651 19.76 -29.25 39.70
CA GLU A 651 20.77 -30.33 39.70
C GLU A 651 20.19 -31.71 40.08
N ASP A 652 19.12 -31.75 40.86
CA ASP A 652 18.41 -32.98 41.25
C ASP A 652 17.37 -33.45 40.20
N GLY A 653 17.22 -32.72 39.10
CA GLY A 653 16.32 -33.01 37.99
C GLY A 653 14.88 -32.53 38.18
N ALA A 654 14.58 -31.79 39.25
CA ALA A 654 13.27 -31.19 39.46
C ALA A 654 13.10 -29.90 38.63
N TRP A 655 11.86 -29.58 38.24
CA TRP A 655 11.54 -28.36 37.53
C TRP A 655 11.03 -27.28 38.49
N TYR A 656 11.48 -26.06 38.30
CA TYR A 656 10.99 -24.88 39.02
C TYR A 656 10.80 -23.70 38.07
N GLU A 657 9.80 -22.88 38.38
CA GLU A 657 9.50 -21.67 37.64
C GLU A 657 10.43 -20.54 38.05
N VAL A 658 10.94 -19.80 37.07
CA VAL A 658 11.74 -18.60 37.29
C VAL A 658 10.82 -17.40 37.14
N ILE A 659 10.77 -16.56 38.17
CA ILE A 659 10.09 -15.27 38.13
C ILE A 659 11.15 -14.25 37.76
N ARG A 660 11.07 -13.67 36.56
CA ARG A 660 11.89 -12.49 36.20
C ARG A 660 11.29 -11.30 36.96
N ASP A 661 12.05 -10.71 37.87
CA ASP A 661 11.69 -9.41 38.45
C ASP A 661 11.99 -8.35 37.37
N ASP A 662 10.98 -7.64 36.88
CA ASP A 662 11.06 -6.60 35.84
C ASP A 662 11.91 -5.35 36.24
N ASP A 663 12.65 -5.40 37.34
CA ASP A 663 13.34 -4.26 37.98
C ASP A 663 14.85 -4.20 37.71
N SER A 664 15.38 -4.92 36.72
CA SER A 664 16.77 -4.71 36.27
C SER A 664 16.80 -4.16 34.84
N GLU A 665 16.68 -2.84 34.75
CA GLU A 665 17.24 -2.04 33.67
C GLU A 665 18.65 -2.58 33.36
N GLU A 666 18.85 -3.07 32.13
CA GLU A 666 20.17 -3.43 31.63
C GLU A 666 21.00 -2.15 31.47
N GLU A 667 21.82 -1.86 32.47
CA GLU A 667 23.10 -1.20 32.24
C GLU A 667 23.94 -2.16 31.36
N THR A 668 24.03 -1.89 30.05
CA THR A 668 25.30 -1.74 29.31
C THR A 668 25.10 -1.25 27.90
#